data_AF-M0ZH58-F1
#
_entry.id   AF-M0ZH58-F1
#
_cell.length_a   1.000
_cell.length_b   1.000
_cell.length_c   1.000
_cell.angle_alpha   90.00
_cell.angle_beta   90.00
_cell.angle_gamma   90.00
#
_symmetry.space_group_name_H-M   'P 1'
#
loop_
_entity.id
_entity.type
_entity.pdbx_description
1 polymer ?
#
loop_
_entity_poly.entity_id
_entity_poly.type
_entity_poly.pdbx_seq_one_letter_code
_entity_poly.pdbx_strand_id
1 'polypeptide(L)'
;MVPDMICGPFADLLSSTIECILEIVLTSKNVFIEKKSFAELSAYLNRIVPFLKEINRKNITDSTPWENVIQILNRQTVDARQLILECSKKNKVYLLMNCRLIAKRIQNITREISRALSCIPLASLDISSGIKEEIVQVIDSMRTAEFKTAIAEEEILEKIDSGIHQRNVDRSYANKLLVSIAEAIGVSTESSALRREFEEFKDEIDNARLRKDQAEALQMDQIIALLERADAATSRQEKEKKYFIKRKSLGNQPLEPLLSFYCPITREVMTDPVETPSGHTFERCAIEKWLAEGNLCPMTSTPLNNTMMRPNKTLRQSIEEWKDRNTMITIANMKLKLSSAEEEEVLNCLEQLMDICELREIHREWVIMEDYIPILIKLLDLKSRDIRNLVLEVLCVLAKDDNDAKERIAEVDSALESIVRSLGRRIGERKSAVALLLELSNCKSVQESIGKVQGCILLLVTMSSCDDNKAAKDARDVLENISFSDDNVILMAQANYFKYLLQRLSSGSSDVKLLMAKTLGEMELTDHNKSSLFEEGVLDSLLSSLSHGEVEVKQAGVKALLNLSSLPRNGQEMIRKGVMRPLLDMLYRHTASQSLRELVAATITKLAFSASSEALSLLDADDDIYELFSLVNLNGPAVQQSILQAFCAMCKSPSAANVKTKLAQVFPS
;
A
#
# COMPACT_ATOMS: atom_id res chain seq x y z
N MET A 1 41.39 50.58 35.24
CA MET A 1 42.35 49.48 34.96
C MET A 1 41.77 48.23 35.59
N VAL A 2 41.18 47.36 34.77
CA VAL A 2 40.75 46.01 35.18
C VAL A 2 41.95 45.10 34.86
N PRO A 3 42.42 44.26 35.79
CA PRO A 3 43.64 43.48 35.58
C PRO A 3 43.38 42.35 34.57
N ASP A 4 44.30 42.21 33.61
CA ASP A 4 44.35 41.11 32.65
C ASP A 4 44.46 39.76 33.40
N MET A 5 43.44 38.91 33.27
CA MET A 5 43.51 37.49 33.64
C MET A 5 44.31 36.75 32.57
N ILE A 6 45.55 36.40 32.90
CA ILE A 6 46.33 35.42 32.13
C ILE A 6 45.71 34.04 32.42
N CYS A 7 44.94 33.52 31.46
CA CYS A 7 44.31 32.19 31.51
C CYS A 7 45.38 31.11 31.27
N GLY A 8 45.50 30.11 32.16
CA GLY A 8 46.42 28.98 31.99
C GLY A 8 45.83 27.86 31.09
N PRO A 9 46.65 26.89 30.62
CA PRO A 9 46.22 25.82 29.70
C PRO A 9 45.02 24.99 30.21
N PHE A 10 44.92 24.83 31.54
CA PHE A 10 43.82 24.12 32.19
C PHE A 10 42.48 24.86 32.08
N ALA A 11 42.48 26.19 32.26
CA ALA A 11 41.27 27.01 32.20
C ALA A 11 40.73 27.14 30.77
N ASP A 12 41.61 27.14 29.77
CA ASP A 12 41.25 27.08 28.35
C ASP A 12 40.60 25.75 27.99
N LEU A 13 41.17 24.62 28.46
CA LEU A 13 40.62 23.28 28.24
C LEU A 13 39.26 23.11 28.92
N LEU A 14 39.09 23.64 30.14
CA LEU A 14 37.83 23.62 30.86
C LEU A 14 36.75 24.45 30.13
N SER A 15 37.12 25.64 29.67
CA SER A 15 36.22 26.52 28.89
C SER A 15 35.79 25.85 27.58
N SER A 16 36.74 25.27 26.84
CA SER A 16 36.47 24.49 25.63
C SER A 16 35.53 23.31 25.88
N THR A 17 35.68 22.61 27.01
CA THR A 17 34.80 21.49 27.39
C THR A 17 33.38 21.96 27.67
N ILE A 18 33.21 23.09 28.37
CA ILE A 18 31.90 23.68 28.64
C ILE A 18 31.22 24.10 27.32
N GLU A 19 31.95 24.73 26.41
CA GLU A 19 31.43 25.12 25.10
C GLU A 19 31.00 23.90 24.28
N CYS A 20 31.82 22.84 24.26
CA CYS A 20 31.49 21.60 23.56
C CYS A 20 30.22 20.94 24.12
N ILE A 21 30.04 20.93 25.45
CA ILE A 21 28.81 20.43 26.08
C ILE A 21 27.59 21.25 25.64
N LEU A 22 27.68 22.58 25.67
CA LEU A 22 26.56 23.43 25.26
C LEU A 22 26.21 23.23 23.78
N GLU A 23 27.21 23.03 22.93
CA GLU A 23 27.02 22.69 21.51
C GLU A 23 26.31 21.33 21.34
N ILE A 24 26.71 20.30 22.09
CA ILE A 24 26.04 18.99 22.11
C ILE A 24 24.57 19.13 22.51
N VAL A 25 24.28 19.94 23.54
CA VAL A 25 22.92 20.14 24.02
C VAL A 25 22.02 20.78 22.95
N LEU A 26 22.57 21.69 22.15
CA LEU A 26 21.86 22.32 21.04
C LEU A 26 21.69 21.38 19.84
N THR A 27 22.76 20.68 19.46
CA THR A 27 22.83 19.89 18.22
C THR A 27 22.25 18.48 18.34
N SER A 28 22.17 17.91 19.55
CA SER A 28 21.59 16.58 19.81
C SER A 28 20.13 16.42 19.36
N LYS A 29 19.40 17.53 19.17
CA LYS A 29 18.03 17.52 18.63
C LYS A 29 17.96 17.24 17.12
N ASN A 30 19.07 17.38 16.40
CA ASN A 30 19.12 17.28 14.95
C ASN A 30 19.48 15.87 14.45
N VAL A 31 19.74 14.91 15.35
CA VAL A 31 20.07 13.53 14.99
C VAL A 31 18.88 12.80 14.38
N PHE A 32 19.15 11.97 13.36
CA PHE A 32 18.09 11.22 12.69
C PHE A 32 17.66 9.96 13.46
N ILE A 33 18.59 9.28 14.12
CA ILE A 33 18.38 8.04 14.88
C ILE A 33 18.77 8.20 16.35
N GLU A 34 18.37 7.25 17.21
CA GLU A 34 18.77 7.20 18.63
C GLU A 34 18.42 8.48 19.40
N LYS A 35 17.34 9.17 19.01
CA LYS A 35 16.95 10.49 19.54
C LYS A 35 16.81 10.50 21.06
N LYS A 36 16.26 9.43 21.64
CA LYS A 36 16.11 9.29 23.10
C LYS A 36 17.47 9.15 23.78
N SER A 37 18.33 8.29 23.25
CA SER A 37 19.70 8.06 23.74
C SER A 37 20.54 9.33 23.72
N PHE A 38 20.52 10.09 22.62
CA PHE A 38 21.21 11.38 22.54
C PHE A 38 20.58 12.46 23.43
N ALA A 39 19.26 12.49 23.58
CA ALA A 39 18.58 13.43 24.48
C ALA A 39 18.94 13.15 25.95
N GLU A 40 19.06 11.87 26.34
CA GLU A 40 19.46 11.46 27.68
C GLU A 40 20.93 11.82 27.97
N LEU A 41 21.86 11.49 27.05
CA LEU A 41 23.27 11.91 27.15
C LEU A 41 23.38 13.45 27.27
N SER A 42 22.67 14.18 26.42
CA SER A 42 22.60 15.64 26.42
C SER A 42 22.08 16.19 27.76
N ALA A 43 21.03 15.58 28.32
CA ALA A 43 20.50 15.95 29.62
C ALA A 43 21.54 15.75 30.74
N TYR A 44 22.27 14.64 30.75
CA TYR A 44 23.34 14.42 31.73
C TYR A 44 24.47 15.44 31.59
N LEU A 45 24.93 15.69 30.36
CA LEU A 45 25.97 16.68 30.09
C LEU A 45 25.57 18.09 30.54
N ASN A 46 24.33 18.49 30.27
CA ASN A 46 23.82 19.80 30.69
C ASN A 46 23.81 19.98 32.22
N ARG A 47 23.52 18.90 32.98
CA ARG A 47 23.55 18.92 34.45
C ARG A 47 24.96 19.06 35.02
N ILE A 48 26.01 18.73 34.25
CA ILE A 48 27.41 18.88 34.66
C ILE A 48 27.90 20.33 34.48
N VAL A 49 27.29 21.14 33.61
CA VAL A 49 27.73 22.50 33.28
C VAL A 49 27.84 23.45 34.49
N PRO A 50 26.86 23.52 35.42
CA PRO A 50 26.95 24.41 36.58
C PRO A 50 28.18 24.12 37.45
N PHE A 51 28.51 22.85 37.63
CA PHE A 51 29.69 22.40 38.36
C PHE A 51 31.00 22.83 37.68
N LEU A 52 31.13 22.61 36.37
CA LEU A 52 32.32 23.04 35.63
C LEU A 52 32.50 24.57 35.65
N LYS A 53 31.40 25.32 35.58
CA LYS A 53 31.43 26.79 35.71
C LYS A 53 31.86 27.25 37.11
N GLU A 54 31.44 26.56 38.16
CA GLU A 54 31.85 26.88 39.54
C GLU A 54 33.34 26.57 39.76
N ILE A 55 33.83 25.44 39.23
CA ILE A 55 35.26 25.11 39.22
C ILE A 55 36.08 26.18 38.51
N ASN A 56 35.62 26.62 37.33
CA ASN A 56 36.31 27.66 36.54
C ASN A 56 36.39 28.99 37.31
N ARG A 57 35.30 29.39 37.98
CA ARG A 57 35.26 30.64 38.78
C ARG A 57 36.19 30.61 39.98
N LYS A 58 36.36 29.45 40.61
CA LYS A 58 37.18 29.30 41.82
C LYS A 58 38.67 29.11 41.52
N ASN A 59 39.09 29.12 40.24
CA ASN A 59 40.48 28.93 39.82
C ASN A 59 41.17 27.80 40.60
N ILE A 60 40.52 26.64 40.69
CA ILE A 60 41.10 25.47 41.37
C ILE A 60 42.33 25.06 40.55
N THR A 61 43.52 25.45 41.03
CA THR A 61 44.78 25.35 40.31
C THR A 61 45.31 23.92 40.25
N ASP A 62 45.75 23.53 39.05
CA ASP A 62 46.74 22.53 38.66
C ASP A 62 47.20 21.52 39.73
N SER A 63 46.33 20.57 40.10
CA SER A 63 46.81 19.27 40.58
C SER A 63 46.67 18.27 39.43
N THR A 64 47.71 17.46 39.17
CA THR A 64 47.72 16.45 38.09
C THR A 64 46.47 15.55 38.01
N PRO A 65 45.76 15.20 39.11
CA PRO A 65 44.46 14.52 39.04
C PRO A 65 43.35 15.30 38.31
N TRP A 66 43.28 16.62 38.51
CA TRP A 66 42.26 17.48 37.88
C TRP A 66 42.47 17.62 36.38
N GLU A 67 43.72 17.77 35.97
CA GLU A 67 44.09 17.86 34.56
C GLU A 67 43.69 16.59 33.79
N ASN A 68 43.97 15.41 34.36
CA ASN A 68 43.55 14.13 33.77
C ASN A 68 42.03 13.99 33.64
N VAL A 69 41.26 14.40 34.67
CA VAL A 69 39.78 14.34 34.63
C VAL A 69 39.23 15.26 33.54
N ILE A 70 39.70 16.50 33.46
CA ILE A 70 39.25 17.45 32.43
C ILE A 70 39.67 17.01 31.03
N GLN A 71 40.87 16.44 30.85
CA GLN A 71 41.29 15.87 29.57
C GLN A 71 40.37 14.72 29.11
N ILE A 72 39.97 13.82 30.01
CA ILE A 72 39.02 12.75 29.68
C ILE A 72 37.65 13.35 29.32
N LEU A 73 37.14 14.28 30.11
CA LEU A 73 35.87 14.96 29.81
C LEU A 73 35.90 15.66 28.46
N ASN A 74 36.97 16.41 28.16
CA ASN A 74 37.14 17.07 26.88
C ASN A 74 37.13 16.06 25.73
N ARG A 75 37.93 14.99 25.82
CA ARG A 75 37.96 13.92 24.83
C ARG A 75 36.59 13.28 24.61
N GLN A 76 35.89 12.90 25.68
CA GLN A 76 34.58 12.24 25.57
C GLN A 76 33.50 13.18 25.02
N THR A 77 33.54 14.48 25.37
CA THR A 77 32.62 15.47 24.79
C THR A 77 32.91 15.72 23.30
N VAL A 78 34.18 15.77 22.90
CA VAL A 78 34.56 15.85 21.48
C VAL A 78 34.11 14.61 20.71
N ASP A 79 34.31 13.41 21.27
CA ASP A 79 33.85 12.14 20.68
C ASP A 79 32.31 12.11 20.55
N ALA A 80 31.58 12.62 21.55
CA ALA A 80 30.12 12.75 21.53
C ALA A 80 29.63 13.72 20.45
N ARG A 81 30.29 14.89 20.34
CA ARG A 81 29.98 15.88 19.30
C ARG A 81 30.22 15.31 17.91
N GLN A 82 31.34 14.62 17.71
CA GLN A 82 31.65 13.99 16.43
C GLN A 82 30.61 12.91 16.07
N LEU A 83 30.19 12.10 17.05
CA LEU A 83 29.15 11.11 16.86
C LEU A 83 27.78 11.74 16.51
N ILE A 84 27.41 12.85 17.15
CA ILE A 84 26.19 13.60 16.80
C ILE A 84 26.27 14.15 15.38
N LEU A 85 27.45 14.67 14.99
CA LEU A 85 27.67 15.19 13.63
C LEU A 85 27.52 14.08 12.58
N GLU A 86 28.08 12.89 12.84
CA GLU A 86 27.91 11.69 12.01
C GLU A 86 26.42 11.33 11.89
N CYS A 87 25.69 11.29 13.01
CA CYS A 87 24.27 10.94 13.09
C CYS A 87 23.33 12.02 12.52
N SER A 88 23.85 13.20 12.18
CA SER A 88 23.11 14.31 11.58
C SER A 88 23.41 14.50 10.09
N LYS A 89 24.49 13.89 9.57
CA LYS A 89 24.96 14.10 8.19
C LYS A 89 24.89 12.85 7.32
N LYS A 90 25.11 11.67 7.90
CA LYS A 90 25.12 10.43 7.12
C LYS A 90 23.71 10.03 6.68
N ASN A 91 23.64 9.24 5.61
CA ASN A 91 22.40 8.67 5.09
C ASN A 91 21.65 7.89 6.19
N LYS A 92 20.32 7.98 6.21
CA LYS A 92 19.51 7.41 7.29
C LYS A 92 19.52 5.88 7.32
N VAL A 93 19.60 5.23 6.16
CA VAL A 93 19.72 3.76 6.06
C VAL A 93 21.04 3.32 6.68
N TYR A 94 22.14 4.00 6.36
CA TYR A 94 23.44 3.74 7.00
C TYR A 94 23.34 3.84 8.53
N LEU A 95 22.68 4.89 9.04
CA LEU A 95 22.55 5.11 10.48
C LEU A 95 21.72 4.01 11.16
N LEU A 96 20.64 3.55 10.52
CA LEU A 96 19.86 2.40 10.98
C LEU A 96 20.72 1.14 11.06
N MET A 97 21.51 0.85 10.02
CA MET A 97 22.36 -0.35 9.99
C MET A 97 23.43 -0.35 11.08
N ASN A 98 23.82 0.84 11.54
CA ASN A 98 24.85 1.04 12.55
C ASN A 98 24.26 1.42 13.92
N CYS A 99 22.94 1.35 14.15
CA CYS A 99 22.33 1.83 15.40
C CYS A 99 22.87 1.07 16.63
N ARG A 100 23.08 -0.25 16.53
CA ARG A 100 23.73 -1.07 17.57
C ARG A 100 25.12 -0.54 17.97
N LEU A 101 25.91 -0.14 16.99
CA LEU A 101 27.25 0.43 17.21
C LEU A 101 27.17 1.84 17.79
N ILE A 102 26.24 2.67 17.32
CA ILE A 102 25.99 4.02 17.82
C ILE A 102 25.56 3.99 19.30
N ALA A 103 24.55 3.19 19.64
CA ALA A 103 24.09 3.02 21.02
C ALA A 103 25.22 2.57 21.96
N LYS A 104 26.05 1.63 21.51
CA LYS A 104 27.24 1.19 22.25
C LYS A 104 28.28 2.30 22.43
N ARG A 105 28.50 3.15 21.42
CA ARG A 105 29.39 4.33 21.54
C ARG A 105 28.83 5.35 22.55
N ILE A 106 27.54 5.65 22.51
CA ILE A 106 26.87 6.54 23.49
C ILE A 106 27.05 6.00 24.92
N GLN A 107 26.84 4.69 25.09
CA GLN A 107 27.01 4.03 26.39
C GLN A 107 28.45 4.12 26.90
N ASN A 108 29.44 3.89 26.04
CA ASN A 108 30.86 4.01 26.40
C ASN A 108 31.21 5.44 26.81
N ILE A 109 30.80 6.44 26.02
CA ILE A 109 31.01 7.87 26.33
C ILE A 109 30.42 8.22 27.70
N THR A 110 29.16 7.82 27.94
CA THR A 110 28.45 8.10 29.20
C THR A 110 29.17 7.48 30.40
N ARG A 111 29.64 6.24 30.26
CA ARG A 111 30.39 5.53 31.31
C ARG A 111 31.75 6.15 31.57
N GLU A 112 32.49 6.53 30.54
CA GLU A 112 33.81 7.16 30.70
C GLU A 112 33.70 8.54 31.36
N ILE A 113 32.66 9.33 31.04
CA ILE A 113 32.38 10.60 31.73
C ILE A 113 32.05 10.35 33.21
N SER A 114 31.16 9.40 33.52
CA SER A 114 30.83 9.03 34.91
C SER A 114 32.06 8.58 35.70
N ARG A 115 32.93 7.76 35.10
CA ARG A 115 34.20 7.32 35.70
C ARG A 115 35.14 8.49 35.97
N ALA A 116 35.30 9.42 35.01
CA ALA A 116 36.14 10.59 35.18
C ALA A 116 35.65 11.49 36.33
N LEU A 117 34.35 11.75 36.40
CA LEU A 117 33.75 12.55 37.47
C LEU A 117 33.83 11.86 38.84
N SER A 118 33.76 10.52 38.90
CA SER A 118 33.89 9.74 40.14
C SER A 118 35.27 9.86 40.79
N CYS A 119 36.30 10.21 40.02
CA CYS A 119 37.66 10.42 40.53
C CYS A 119 37.82 11.76 41.26
N ILE A 120 36.80 12.63 41.25
CA ILE A 120 36.86 13.94 41.86
C ILE A 120 36.61 13.82 43.38
N PRO A 121 37.50 14.34 44.25
CA PRO A 121 37.28 14.36 45.69
C PRO A 121 36.30 15.47 46.08
N LEU A 122 34.99 15.25 45.86
CA LEU A 122 33.93 16.24 46.11
C LEU A 122 33.87 16.72 47.57
N ALA A 123 34.28 15.88 48.52
CA ALA A 123 34.30 16.22 49.95
C ALA A 123 35.29 17.36 50.27
N SER A 124 36.43 17.42 49.57
CA SER A 124 37.48 18.43 49.81
C SER A 124 37.29 19.73 49.03
N LEU A 125 36.31 19.80 48.14
CA LEU A 125 36.05 20.99 47.33
C LEU A 125 35.23 22.02 48.11
N ASP A 126 35.68 23.27 48.11
CA ASP A 126 34.83 24.39 48.50
C ASP A 126 33.91 24.71 47.32
N ILE A 127 32.74 24.07 47.23
CA ILE A 127 31.67 24.32 46.24
C ILE A 127 30.31 24.14 46.92
N SER A 128 29.25 24.73 46.35
CA SER A 128 27.90 24.64 46.91
C SER A 128 27.46 23.19 47.17
N SER A 129 26.86 22.91 48.33
CA SER A 129 26.38 21.56 48.69
C SER A 129 25.36 21.03 47.68
N GLY A 130 24.49 21.89 47.14
CA GLY A 130 23.53 21.49 46.11
C GLY A 130 24.18 21.06 44.80
N ILE A 131 25.33 21.64 44.43
CA ILE A 131 26.09 21.24 43.23
C ILE A 131 26.82 19.92 43.47
N LYS A 132 27.30 19.67 44.70
CA LYS A 132 27.88 18.36 45.08
C LYS A 132 26.87 17.24 44.99
N GLU A 133 25.68 17.44 45.55
CA GLU A 133 24.57 16.46 45.53
C GLU A 133 24.13 16.17 44.09
N GLU A 134 23.99 17.22 43.27
CA GLU A 134 23.62 17.09 41.86
C GLU A 134 24.65 16.26 41.06
N ILE A 135 25.95 16.50 41.27
CA ILE A 135 27.00 15.76 40.56
C ILE A 135 27.03 14.29 41.00
N VAL A 136 26.86 13.99 42.28
CA VAL A 136 26.75 12.59 42.74
C VAL A 136 25.56 11.90 42.08
N GLN A 137 24.41 12.57 42.01
CA GLN A 137 23.21 12.03 41.37
C GLN A 137 23.41 11.79 39.86
N VAL A 138 24.06 12.72 39.15
CA VAL A 138 24.38 12.55 37.72
C VAL A 138 25.35 11.39 37.49
N ILE A 139 26.40 11.26 38.32
CA ILE A 139 27.36 10.15 38.25
C ILE A 139 26.63 8.80 38.37
N ASP A 140 25.74 8.69 39.37
CA ASP A 140 24.96 7.47 39.59
C ASP A 140 24.01 7.17 38.44
N SER A 141 23.31 8.19 37.94
CA SER A 141 22.39 8.05 36.79
C SER A 141 23.14 7.56 35.55
N MET A 142 24.27 8.20 35.21
CA MET A 142 25.11 7.84 34.07
C MET A 142 25.69 6.43 34.20
N ARG A 143 26.02 5.99 35.43
CA ARG A 143 26.59 4.66 35.70
C ARG A 143 25.58 3.54 35.44
N THR A 144 24.30 3.78 35.76
CA THR A 144 23.21 2.80 35.58
C THR A 144 22.50 2.91 34.23
N ALA A 145 22.82 3.93 33.42
CA ALA A 145 22.16 4.16 32.14
C ALA A 145 22.41 3.00 31.13
N GLU A 146 21.34 2.55 30.49
CA GLU A 146 21.37 1.56 29.41
C GLU A 146 20.82 2.17 28.12
N PHE A 147 21.71 2.31 27.14
CA PHE A 147 21.35 2.78 25.80
C PHE A 147 21.12 1.56 24.92
N LYS A 148 19.87 1.34 24.52
CA LYS A 148 19.43 0.23 23.66
C LYS A 148 18.76 0.77 22.41
N THR A 149 18.96 0.04 21.31
CA THR A 149 18.25 0.24 20.05
C THR A 149 16.75 0.08 20.26
N ALA A 150 15.94 0.81 19.49
CA ALA A 150 14.50 0.64 19.56
C ALA A 150 14.11 -0.77 19.10
N ILE A 151 13.09 -1.38 19.72
CA ILE A 151 12.64 -2.75 19.40
C ILE A 151 12.35 -2.89 17.89
N ALA A 152 11.68 -1.89 17.30
CA ALA A 152 11.37 -1.88 15.87
C ALA A 152 12.63 -1.85 14.97
N GLU A 153 13.69 -1.14 15.37
CA GLU A 153 14.95 -1.10 14.63
C GLU A 153 15.68 -2.44 14.74
N GLU A 154 15.67 -3.06 15.93
CA GLU A 154 16.28 -4.36 16.18
C GLU A 154 15.62 -5.47 15.35
N GLU A 155 14.29 -5.50 15.29
CA GLU A 155 13.54 -6.43 14.44
C GLU A 155 13.89 -6.29 12.95
N ILE A 156 14.15 -5.07 12.48
CA ILE A 156 14.56 -4.82 11.09
C ILE A 156 15.97 -5.37 10.86
N LEU A 157 16.90 -5.13 11.79
CA LEU A 157 18.27 -5.65 11.68
C LEU A 157 18.29 -7.18 11.68
N GLU A 158 17.48 -7.84 12.52
CA GLU A 158 17.35 -9.30 12.51
C GLU A 158 16.80 -9.83 11.19
N LYS A 159 15.83 -9.14 10.57
CA LYS A 159 15.33 -9.49 9.24
C LYS A 159 16.41 -9.32 8.16
N ILE A 160 17.23 -8.28 8.24
CA ILE A 160 18.35 -8.08 7.30
C ILE A 160 19.37 -9.21 7.47
N ASP A 161 19.80 -9.47 8.71
CA ASP A 161 20.75 -10.53 9.02
C ASP A 161 20.23 -11.89 8.53
N SER A 162 18.98 -12.23 8.84
CA SER A 162 18.33 -13.46 8.38
C SER A 162 18.25 -13.53 6.84
N GLY A 163 17.85 -12.43 6.18
CA GLY A 163 17.76 -12.35 4.73
C GLY A 163 19.10 -12.57 4.03
N ILE A 164 20.18 -11.99 4.57
CA ILE A 164 21.54 -12.18 4.07
C ILE A 164 22.00 -13.62 4.29
N HIS A 165 21.84 -14.17 5.49
CA HIS A 165 22.26 -15.54 5.82
C HIS A 165 21.54 -16.59 4.97
N GLN A 166 20.24 -16.40 4.74
CA GLN A 166 19.42 -17.28 3.93
C GLN A 166 19.59 -17.04 2.42
N ARG A 167 20.30 -15.98 2.01
CA ARG A 167 20.38 -15.49 0.61
C ARG A 167 18.99 -15.35 -0.01
N ASN A 168 18.06 -14.75 0.74
CA ASN A 168 16.65 -14.70 0.35
C ASN A 168 16.46 -13.95 -0.97
N VAL A 169 16.00 -14.64 -2.01
CA VAL A 169 15.78 -14.08 -3.36
C VAL A 169 14.36 -13.57 -3.60
N ASP A 170 13.49 -13.62 -2.58
CA ASP A 170 12.09 -13.25 -2.69
C ASP A 170 11.89 -11.72 -2.76
N ARG A 171 11.21 -11.25 -3.82
CA ARG A 171 10.91 -9.82 -4.04
C ARG A 171 9.89 -9.28 -3.05
N SER A 172 8.88 -10.06 -2.66
CA SER A 172 7.89 -9.65 -1.67
C SER A 172 8.54 -9.39 -0.32
N TYR A 173 9.50 -10.22 0.06
CA TYR A 173 10.33 -10.05 1.25
C TYR A 173 11.13 -8.76 1.17
N ALA A 174 11.84 -8.52 0.07
CA ALA A 174 12.63 -7.29 -0.12
C ALA A 174 11.75 -6.03 -0.10
N ASN A 175 10.59 -6.06 -0.76
CA ASN A 175 9.61 -4.95 -0.75
C ASN A 175 9.09 -4.67 0.67
N LYS A 176 8.67 -5.69 1.41
CA LYS A 176 8.20 -5.54 2.80
C LYS A 176 9.31 -5.01 3.69
N LEU A 177 10.53 -5.51 3.54
CA LEU A 177 11.68 -5.07 4.32
C LEU A 177 12.02 -3.61 4.03
N LEU A 178 12.00 -3.20 2.76
CA LEU A 178 12.26 -1.82 2.36
C LEU A 178 11.21 -0.86 2.92
N VAL A 179 9.93 -1.25 2.93
CA VAL A 179 8.85 -0.47 3.57
C VAL A 179 9.09 -0.36 5.08
N SER A 180 9.41 -1.45 5.77
CA SER A 180 9.74 -1.40 7.20
C SER A 180 10.93 -0.50 7.51
N ILE A 181 11.98 -0.51 6.66
CA ILE A 181 13.12 0.41 6.76
C ILE A 181 12.63 1.85 6.61
N ALA A 182 11.83 2.14 5.58
CA ALA A 182 11.30 3.49 5.30
C ALA A 182 10.50 4.06 6.47
N GLU A 183 9.62 3.24 7.05
CA GLU A 183 8.81 3.59 8.21
C GLU A 183 9.69 3.90 9.43
N ALA A 184 10.71 3.08 9.69
CA ALA A 184 11.64 3.28 10.81
C ALA A 184 12.47 4.57 10.66
N ILE A 185 12.93 4.90 9.45
CA ILE A 185 13.74 6.11 9.18
C ILE A 185 12.89 7.36 8.91
N GLY A 186 11.56 7.24 8.93
CA GLY A 186 10.63 8.34 8.67
C GLY A 186 10.73 8.91 7.26
N VAL A 187 10.91 8.06 6.26
CA VAL A 187 10.90 8.41 4.84
C VAL A 187 9.56 7.99 4.23
N SER A 188 9.07 8.76 3.26
CA SER A 188 7.87 8.39 2.50
C SER A 188 8.03 7.00 1.85
N THR A 189 7.00 6.18 1.93
CA THR A 189 6.95 4.87 1.27
C THR A 189 6.74 4.96 -0.25
N GLU A 190 6.73 6.17 -0.80
CA GLU A 190 6.70 6.40 -2.25
C GLU A 190 8.00 5.92 -2.91
N SER A 191 7.87 5.26 -4.07
CA SER A 191 9.00 4.64 -4.78
C SER A 191 10.11 5.62 -5.16
N SER A 192 9.79 6.89 -5.43
CA SER A 192 10.78 7.93 -5.76
C SER A 192 11.62 8.34 -4.56
N ALA A 193 10.99 8.49 -3.38
CA ALA A 193 11.66 8.83 -2.13
C ALA A 193 12.56 7.68 -1.68
N LEU A 194 12.05 6.45 -1.72
CA LEU A 194 12.82 5.24 -1.41
C LEU A 194 14.05 5.08 -2.30
N ARG A 195 13.89 5.30 -3.61
CA ARG A 195 14.99 5.21 -4.56
C ARG A 195 16.10 6.21 -4.25
N ARG A 196 15.75 7.46 -3.94
CA ARG A 196 16.74 8.49 -3.60
C ARG A 196 17.54 8.09 -2.37
N GLU A 197 16.87 7.66 -1.29
CA GLU A 197 17.56 7.23 -0.07
C GLU A 197 18.47 6.03 -0.31
N PHE A 198 18.06 5.11 -1.19
CA PHE A 198 18.85 3.93 -1.54
C PHE A 198 20.09 4.29 -2.39
N GLU A 199 19.98 5.25 -3.30
CA GLU A 199 21.12 5.73 -4.10
C GLU A 199 22.12 6.49 -3.21
N GLU A 200 21.65 7.35 -2.32
CA GLU A 200 22.49 8.01 -1.31
C GLU A 200 23.16 6.99 -0.37
N PHE A 201 22.51 5.85 -0.10
CA PHE A 201 23.13 4.77 0.66
C PHE A 201 24.25 4.09 -0.14
N LYS A 202 24.11 3.88 -1.46
CA LYS A 202 25.20 3.37 -2.32
C LYS A 202 26.40 4.33 -2.34
N ASP A 203 26.16 5.64 -2.39
CA ASP A 203 27.22 6.65 -2.30
C ASP A 203 28.02 6.53 -0.99
N GLU A 204 27.36 6.18 0.12
CA GLU A 204 28.04 5.94 1.40
C GLU A 204 28.96 4.70 1.37
N ILE A 205 28.60 3.68 0.58
CA ILE A 205 29.46 2.50 0.35
C ILE A 205 30.73 2.90 -0.39
N ASP A 206 30.59 3.70 -1.45
CA ASP A 206 31.73 4.21 -2.20
C ASP A 206 32.62 5.12 -1.32
N ASN A 207 32.02 5.93 -0.47
CA ASN A 207 32.75 6.71 0.54
C ASN A 207 33.50 5.81 1.55
N ALA A 208 32.91 4.69 1.99
CA ALA A 208 33.59 3.73 2.87
C ALA A 208 34.79 3.06 2.15
N ARG A 209 34.64 2.71 0.87
CA ARG A 209 35.72 2.20 0.03
C ARG A 209 36.86 3.21 -0.12
N LEU A 210 36.54 4.49 -0.34
CA LEU A 210 37.52 5.57 -0.40
C LEU A 210 38.27 5.74 0.93
N ARG A 211 37.59 5.53 2.06
CA ARG A 211 38.20 5.50 3.41
C ARG A 211 39.01 4.23 3.69
N LYS A 212 39.08 3.28 2.74
CA LYS A 212 39.72 1.96 2.86
C LYS A 212 39.11 1.05 3.94
N ASP A 213 37.86 1.28 4.32
CA ASP A 213 37.12 0.40 5.22
C ASP A 213 36.41 -0.70 4.41
N GLN A 214 37.17 -1.74 4.05
CA GLN A 214 36.66 -2.82 3.21
C GLN A 214 35.61 -3.69 3.91
N ALA A 215 35.71 -3.83 5.24
CA ALA A 215 34.76 -4.62 6.01
C ALA A 215 33.40 -3.94 6.07
N GLU A 216 33.39 -2.62 6.34
CA GLU A 216 32.19 -1.78 6.31
C GLU A 216 31.53 -1.81 4.92
N ALA A 217 32.33 -1.61 3.85
CA ALA A 217 31.81 -1.64 2.49
C ALA A 217 31.21 -3.00 2.10
N LEU A 218 31.87 -4.11 2.47
CA LEU A 218 31.38 -5.45 2.15
C LEU A 218 30.06 -5.77 2.86
N GLN A 219 29.91 -5.33 4.11
CA GLN A 219 28.65 -5.49 4.85
C GLN A 219 27.50 -4.75 4.13
N MET A 220 27.75 -3.51 3.70
CA MET A 220 26.74 -2.73 2.99
C MET A 220 26.42 -3.29 1.60
N ASP A 221 27.40 -3.81 0.88
CA ASP A 221 27.19 -4.49 -0.40
C ASP A 221 26.22 -5.68 -0.28
N GLN A 222 26.31 -6.44 0.82
CA GLN A 222 25.37 -7.54 1.09
C GLN A 222 23.95 -7.04 1.34
N ILE A 223 23.80 -5.91 2.02
CA ILE A 223 22.51 -5.27 2.29
C ILE A 223 21.92 -4.73 0.98
N ILE A 224 22.72 -4.06 0.15
CA ILE A 224 22.30 -3.61 -1.18
C ILE A 224 21.84 -4.80 -2.02
N ALA A 225 22.61 -5.88 -2.07
CA ALA A 225 22.24 -7.07 -2.84
C ALA A 225 20.92 -7.73 -2.37
N LEU A 226 20.58 -7.60 -1.09
CA LEU A 226 19.29 -8.05 -0.55
C LEU A 226 18.15 -7.10 -0.98
N LEU A 227 18.37 -5.79 -0.86
CA LEU A 227 17.35 -4.77 -1.07
C LEU A 227 17.13 -4.40 -2.54
N GLU A 228 18.13 -4.56 -3.42
CA GLU A 228 18.02 -4.29 -4.87
C GLU A 228 16.93 -5.10 -5.57
N ARG A 229 16.49 -6.19 -4.94
CA ARG A 229 15.36 -7.02 -5.41
C ARG A 229 14.03 -6.29 -5.29
N ALA A 230 13.90 -5.32 -4.38
CA ALA A 230 12.70 -4.52 -4.23
C ALA A 230 12.49 -3.57 -5.42
N ASP A 231 11.23 -3.34 -5.80
CA ASP A 231 10.82 -2.54 -6.95
C ASP A 231 11.33 -1.11 -6.86
N ALA A 232 11.30 -0.56 -5.65
CA ALA A 232 11.68 0.82 -5.39
C ALA A 232 13.20 1.02 -5.33
N ALA A 233 13.99 -0.05 -5.16
CA ALA A 233 15.44 0.04 -4.98
C ALA A 233 16.21 0.29 -6.29
N THR A 234 15.73 -0.21 -7.42
CA THR A 234 16.39 -0.06 -8.73
C THR A 234 15.44 0.56 -9.75
N SER A 235 15.92 1.51 -10.55
CA SER A 235 15.10 2.04 -11.64
C SER A 235 14.90 1.02 -12.76
N ARG A 236 13.73 1.06 -13.40
CA ARG A 236 13.43 0.29 -14.62
C ARG A 236 14.53 0.40 -15.67
N GLN A 237 14.96 1.63 -15.96
CA GLN A 237 15.99 1.94 -16.96
C GLN A 237 17.32 1.26 -16.63
N GLU A 238 17.69 1.21 -15.35
CA GLU A 238 18.91 0.56 -14.90
C GLU A 238 18.80 -0.97 -14.98
N LYS A 239 17.66 -1.55 -14.60
CA LYS A 239 17.39 -2.99 -14.76
C LYS A 239 17.49 -3.40 -16.24
N GLU A 240 16.83 -2.66 -17.14
CA GLU A 240 16.90 -2.86 -18.58
C GLU A 240 18.34 -2.74 -19.10
N LYS A 241 19.08 -1.72 -18.67
CA LYS A 241 20.49 -1.53 -19.06
C LYS A 241 21.36 -2.71 -18.62
N LYS A 242 21.24 -3.16 -17.36
CA LYS A 242 21.97 -4.33 -16.84
C LYS A 242 21.64 -5.59 -17.65
N TYR A 243 20.35 -5.81 -17.91
CA TYR A 243 19.87 -6.93 -18.73
C TYR A 243 20.48 -6.90 -20.13
N PHE A 244 20.36 -5.78 -20.87
CA PHE A 244 20.86 -5.71 -22.24
C PHE A 244 22.38 -5.76 -22.34
N ILE A 245 23.12 -5.23 -21.36
CA ILE A 245 24.58 -5.40 -21.29
C ILE A 245 24.92 -6.89 -21.14
N LYS A 246 24.28 -7.59 -20.19
CA LYS A 246 24.48 -9.02 -20.00
C LYS A 246 24.10 -9.78 -21.27
N ARG A 247 22.92 -9.54 -21.83
CA ARG A 247 22.40 -10.20 -23.04
C ARG A 247 23.32 -10.02 -24.25
N LYS A 248 23.88 -8.83 -24.47
CA LYS A 248 24.83 -8.54 -25.56
C LYS A 248 26.16 -9.27 -25.40
N SER A 249 26.56 -9.58 -24.16
CA SER A 249 27.77 -10.38 -23.89
C SER A 249 27.55 -11.89 -24.13
N LEU A 250 26.30 -12.33 -24.30
CA LEU A 250 25.97 -13.73 -24.58
C LEU A 250 25.98 -14.01 -26.09
N GLY A 251 26.20 -15.28 -26.45
CA GLY A 251 25.99 -15.75 -27.81
C GLY A 251 24.50 -15.88 -28.16
N ASN A 252 24.23 -16.39 -29.37
CA ASN A 252 22.85 -16.62 -29.85
C ASN A 252 22.36 -18.05 -29.67
N GLN A 253 23.23 -18.96 -29.22
CA GLN A 253 22.93 -20.38 -29.06
C GLN A 253 23.03 -20.77 -27.58
N PRO A 254 22.06 -21.54 -27.05
CA PRO A 254 22.18 -22.17 -25.73
C PRO A 254 23.44 -23.06 -25.65
N LEU A 255 24.03 -23.13 -24.46
CA LEU A 255 25.19 -23.99 -24.20
C LEU A 255 24.74 -25.30 -23.56
N GLU A 256 25.39 -26.40 -23.93
CA GLU A 256 25.22 -27.67 -23.24
C GLU A 256 25.70 -27.60 -21.78
N PRO A 257 25.09 -28.38 -20.85
CA PRO A 257 25.55 -28.43 -19.47
C PRO A 257 26.96 -29.02 -19.38
N LEU A 258 27.79 -28.49 -18.47
CA LEU A 258 29.09 -29.08 -18.19
C LEU A 258 28.94 -30.47 -17.56
N LEU A 259 29.89 -31.38 -17.80
CA LEU A 259 29.87 -32.72 -17.21
C LEU A 259 29.79 -32.69 -15.67
N SER A 260 30.40 -31.68 -15.04
CA SER A 260 30.35 -31.48 -13.59
C SER A 260 28.97 -31.10 -13.05
N PHE A 261 28.02 -30.73 -13.92
CA PHE A 261 26.66 -30.38 -13.51
C PHE A 261 25.77 -31.62 -13.34
N TYR A 262 26.16 -32.75 -13.92
CA TYR A 262 25.38 -33.99 -13.85
C TYR A 262 25.62 -34.74 -12.55
N CYS A 263 24.53 -35.18 -11.92
CA CYS A 263 24.60 -36.08 -10.78
C CYS A 263 25.07 -37.47 -11.23
N PRO A 264 26.08 -38.08 -10.59
CA PRO A 264 26.54 -39.41 -10.96
C PRO A 264 25.50 -40.53 -10.77
N ILE A 265 24.50 -40.32 -9.90
CA ILE A 265 23.42 -41.29 -9.62
C ILE A 265 22.28 -41.13 -10.62
N THR A 266 21.69 -39.93 -10.72
CA THR A 266 20.50 -39.70 -11.56
C THR A 266 20.83 -39.49 -13.02
N ARG A 267 22.08 -39.10 -13.33
CA ARG A 267 22.54 -38.67 -14.66
C ARG A 267 21.78 -37.46 -15.22
N GLU A 268 21.16 -36.68 -14.34
CA GLU A 268 20.48 -35.43 -14.65
C GLU A 268 21.26 -34.24 -14.09
N VAL A 269 21.02 -33.05 -14.63
CA VAL A 269 21.61 -31.80 -14.11
C VAL A 269 21.11 -31.55 -12.69
N MET A 270 22.03 -31.40 -11.76
CA MET A 270 21.74 -31.19 -10.34
C MET A 270 20.96 -29.89 -10.12
N THR A 271 20.03 -29.92 -9.17
CA THR A 271 19.28 -28.76 -8.69
C THR A 271 19.69 -28.42 -7.26
N ASP A 272 19.91 -29.40 -6.38
CA ASP A 272 20.49 -29.18 -5.05
C ASP A 272 21.75 -30.03 -4.83
N PRO A 273 22.90 -29.60 -5.40
CA PRO A 273 24.14 -30.34 -5.30
C PRO A 273 24.69 -30.35 -3.87
N VAL A 274 24.96 -31.56 -3.35
CA VAL A 274 25.60 -31.80 -2.06
C VAL A 274 26.91 -32.57 -2.24
N GLU A 275 27.94 -32.10 -1.56
CA GLU A 275 29.30 -32.62 -1.63
C GLU A 275 29.61 -33.53 -0.44
N THR A 276 30.24 -34.65 -0.75
CA THR A 276 30.80 -35.59 0.21
C THR A 276 32.15 -35.09 0.75
N PRO A 277 32.61 -35.55 1.93
CA PRO A 277 33.97 -35.26 2.40
C PRO A 277 35.08 -35.68 1.42
N SER A 278 34.80 -36.66 0.55
CA SER A 278 35.69 -37.11 -0.53
C SER A 278 35.70 -36.19 -1.77
N GLY A 279 34.94 -35.10 -1.79
CA GLY A 279 34.89 -34.13 -2.90
C GLY A 279 33.95 -34.49 -4.05
N HIS A 280 33.21 -35.61 -3.95
CA HIS A 280 32.19 -35.97 -4.94
C HIS A 280 30.87 -35.27 -4.64
N THR A 281 30.23 -34.75 -5.68
CA THR A 281 28.96 -34.03 -5.58
C THR A 281 27.82 -34.83 -6.20
N PHE A 282 26.67 -34.83 -5.54
CA PHE A 282 25.47 -35.56 -5.94
C PHE A 282 24.23 -34.68 -5.76
N GLU A 283 23.14 -35.03 -6.42
CA GLU A 283 21.82 -34.47 -6.09
C GLU A 283 21.39 -34.93 -4.69
N ARG A 284 20.92 -34.01 -3.84
CA ARG A 284 20.59 -34.31 -2.43
C ARG A 284 19.63 -35.48 -2.30
N CYS A 285 18.47 -35.40 -2.96
CA CYS A 285 17.45 -36.44 -2.84
C CYS A 285 17.97 -37.82 -3.29
N ALA A 286 18.86 -37.85 -4.29
CA ALA A 286 19.40 -39.08 -4.84
C ALA A 286 20.39 -39.74 -3.88
N ILE A 287 21.32 -38.98 -3.31
CA ILE A 287 22.30 -39.52 -2.35
C ILE A 287 21.66 -39.85 -1.00
N GLU A 288 20.67 -39.08 -0.54
CA GLU A 288 19.92 -39.39 0.68
C GLU A 288 19.18 -40.72 0.55
N LYS A 289 18.52 -40.95 -0.59
CA LYS A 289 17.85 -42.22 -0.88
C LYS A 289 18.85 -43.39 -0.97
N TRP A 290 19.99 -43.18 -1.63
CA TRP A 290 21.05 -44.18 -1.71
C TRP A 290 21.59 -44.56 -0.32
N LEU A 291 21.84 -43.56 0.54
CA LEU A 291 22.35 -43.77 1.89
C LEU A 291 21.33 -44.44 2.82
N ALA A 292 20.03 -44.32 2.54
CA ALA A 292 18.99 -45.07 3.25
C ALA A 292 19.06 -46.58 2.97
N GLU A 293 19.58 -46.99 1.82
CA GLU A 293 19.75 -48.39 1.41
C GLU A 293 21.15 -48.94 1.78
N GLY A 294 22.13 -48.07 2.07
CA GLY A 294 23.44 -48.47 2.59
C GLY A 294 24.42 -47.31 2.83
N ASN A 295 25.29 -47.45 3.83
CA ASN A 295 26.19 -46.36 4.28
C ASN A 295 27.50 -46.25 3.48
N LEU A 296 27.49 -46.53 2.17
CA LEU A 296 28.68 -46.47 1.31
C LEU A 296 28.52 -45.44 0.21
N CYS A 297 29.58 -44.68 -0.05
CA CYS A 297 29.63 -43.72 -1.15
C CYS A 297 29.49 -44.43 -2.51
N PRO A 298 28.58 -43.97 -3.41
CA PRO A 298 28.36 -44.60 -4.72
C PRO A 298 29.59 -44.60 -5.64
N MET A 299 30.53 -43.68 -5.44
CA MET A 299 31.73 -43.54 -6.28
C MET A 299 32.96 -44.22 -5.66
N THR A 300 33.15 -44.11 -4.34
CA THR A 300 34.39 -44.53 -3.67
C THR A 300 34.23 -45.79 -2.82
N SER A 301 32.99 -46.28 -2.62
CA SER A 301 32.69 -47.41 -1.72
C SER A 301 33.20 -47.22 -0.28
N THR A 302 33.40 -45.98 0.16
CA THR A 302 33.83 -45.64 1.53
C THR A 302 32.64 -45.35 2.44
N PRO A 303 32.73 -45.60 3.76
CA PRO A 303 31.67 -45.24 4.71
C PRO A 303 31.29 -43.77 4.61
N LEU A 304 30.01 -43.50 4.34
CA LEU A 304 29.45 -42.16 4.19
C LEU A 304 28.11 -42.12 4.94
N ASN A 305 27.93 -41.08 5.76
CA ASN A 305 26.68 -40.84 6.49
C ASN A 305 26.07 -39.51 6.03
N ASN A 306 24.74 -39.42 6.05
CA ASN A 306 23.99 -38.27 5.58
C ASN A 306 24.36 -36.97 6.32
N THR A 307 24.72 -37.06 7.60
CA THR A 307 25.16 -35.92 8.42
C THR A 307 26.49 -35.29 7.98
N MET A 308 27.26 -35.98 7.13
CA MET A 308 28.55 -35.50 6.63
C MET A 308 28.44 -34.70 5.32
N MET A 309 27.26 -34.65 4.71
CA MET A 309 27.02 -33.97 3.45
C MET A 309 27.02 -32.46 3.62
N ARG A 310 27.74 -31.75 2.74
CA ARG A 310 27.81 -30.29 2.73
C ARG A 310 27.16 -29.74 1.47
N PRO A 311 26.26 -28.75 1.53
CA PRO A 311 25.72 -28.13 0.33
C PRO A 311 26.83 -27.52 -0.54
N ASN A 312 26.92 -27.90 -1.80
CA ASN A 312 27.86 -27.33 -2.76
C ASN A 312 27.27 -26.06 -3.39
N LYS A 313 27.29 -24.97 -2.61
CA LYS A 313 26.67 -23.70 -2.99
C LYS A 313 27.28 -23.10 -4.26
N THR A 314 28.59 -23.29 -4.47
CA THR A 314 29.31 -22.78 -5.65
C THR A 314 28.83 -23.48 -6.92
N LEU A 315 28.75 -24.82 -6.91
CA LEU A 315 28.27 -25.57 -8.06
C LEU A 315 26.80 -25.25 -8.35
N ARG A 316 25.97 -25.15 -7.32
CA ARG A 316 24.56 -24.76 -7.48
C ARG A 316 24.43 -23.43 -8.19
N GLN A 317 25.21 -22.42 -7.78
CA GLN A 317 25.23 -21.11 -8.41
C GLN A 317 25.70 -21.18 -9.87
N SER A 318 26.76 -21.94 -10.17
CA SER A 318 27.22 -22.09 -11.56
C SER A 318 26.19 -22.76 -12.47
N ILE A 319 25.45 -23.74 -11.94
CA ILE A 319 24.34 -24.40 -12.67
C ILE A 319 23.21 -23.39 -12.92
N GLU A 320 22.82 -22.62 -11.90
CA GLU A 320 21.79 -21.58 -12.02
C GLU A 320 22.19 -20.50 -13.04
N GLU A 321 23.42 -20.01 -13.00
CA GLU A 321 23.93 -19.02 -13.96
C GLU A 321 23.94 -19.55 -15.40
N TRP A 322 24.25 -20.83 -15.60
CA TRP A 322 24.16 -21.50 -16.89
C TRP A 322 22.71 -21.64 -17.36
N LYS A 323 21.78 -22.04 -16.48
CA LYS A 323 20.34 -22.10 -16.80
C LYS A 323 19.82 -20.72 -17.21
N ASP A 324 20.14 -19.70 -16.43
CA ASP A 324 19.74 -18.30 -16.68
C ASP A 324 20.29 -17.76 -18.00
N ARG A 325 21.56 -18.08 -18.31
CA ARG A 325 22.15 -17.79 -19.61
C ARG A 325 21.33 -18.38 -20.74
N ASN A 326 21.01 -19.66 -20.67
CA ASN A 326 20.27 -20.35 -21.72
C ASN A 326 18.85 -19.80 -21.84
N THR A 327 18.16 -19.57 -20.73
CA THR A 327 16.81 -18.99 -20.71
C THR A 327 16.78 -17.60 -21.35
N MET A 328 17.73 -16.70 -21.05
CA MET A 328 17.81 -15.38 -21.70
C MET A 328 17.96 -15.49 -23.23
N ILE A 329 18.79 -16.42 -23.70
CA ILE A 329 18.97 -16.64 -25.15
C ILE A 329 17.67 -17.18 -25.77
N THR A 330 17.04 -18.15 -25.11
CA THR A 330 15.78 -18.75 -25.55
C THR A 330 14.68 -17.69 -25.66
N ILE A 331 14.46 -16.87 -24.62
CA ILE A 331 13.49 -15.77 -24.64
C ILE A 331 13.81 -14.81 -25.79
N ALA A 332 15.06 -14.40 -25.99
CA ALA A 332 15.37 -13.48 -27.09
C ALA A 332 15.08 -14.08 -28.48
N ASN A 333 15.26 -15.39 -28.67
CA ASN A 333 15.08 -16.06 -29.96
C ASN A 333 13.63 -16.42 -30.29
N MET A 334 12.76 -16.55 -29.27
CA MET A 334 11.36 -16.96 -29.43
C MET A 334 10.48 -15.92 -30.15
N LYS A 335 10.84 -14.63 -30.08
CA LYS A 335 10.00 -13.51 -30.53
C LYS A 335 9.57 -13.64 -32.00
N LEU A 336 10.44 -14.20 -32.85
CA LEU A 336 10.16 -14.43 -34.26
C LEU A 336 9.08 -15.49 -34.48
N LYS A 337 9.02 -16.52 -33.63
CA LYS A 337 8.04 -17.62 -33.74
C LYS A 337 6.61 -17.15 -33.45
N LEU A 338 6.45 -16.16 -32.57
CA LEU A 338 5.15 -15.54 -32.29
C LEU A 338 4.60 -14.74 -33.48
N SER A 339 5.42 -14.44 -34.48
CA SER A 339 5.01 -13.79 -35.72
C SER A 339 4.81 -14.78 -36.87
N SER A 340 4.84 -16.09 -36.59
CA SER A 340 4.63 -17.12 -37.60
C SER A 340 3.19 -17.08 -38.16
N ALA A 341 3.04 -17.52 -39.41
CA ALA A 341 1.74 -17.72 -40.02
C ALA A 341 1.06 -19.03 -39.56
N GLU A 342 1.83 -19.95 -38.97
CA GLU A 342 1.35 -21.25 -38.50
C GLU A 342 0.84 -21.15 -37.06
N GLU A 343 -0.47 -21.37 -36.85
CA GLU A 343 -1.09 -21.23 -35.52
C GLU A 343 -0.49 -22.20 -34.48
N GLU A 344 -0.12 -23.41 -34.90
CA GLU A 344 0.49 -24.44 -34.03
C GLU A 344 1.88 -24.01 -33.53
N GLU A 345 2.66 -23.34 -34.37
CA GLU A 345 3.97 -22.81 -33.97
C GLU A 345 3.80 -21.68 -32.94
N VAL A 346 2.81 -20.81 -33.14
CA VAL A 346 2.49 -19.73 -32.18
C VAL A 346 2.01 -20.30 -30.85
N LEU A 347 1.14 -21.31 -30.87
CA LEU A 347 0.66 -21.98 -29.64
C LEU A 347 1.80 -22.63 -28.86
N ASN A 348 2.61 -23.47 -29.52
CA ASN A 348 3.76 -24.11 -28.88
C ASN A 348 4.75 -23.08 -28.31
N CYS A 349 4.95 -21.96 -29.00
CA CYS A 349 5.80 -20.88 -28.49
C CYS A 349 5.21 -20.19 -27.26
N LEU A 350 3.89 -19.97 -27.22
CA LEU A 350 3.20 -19.37 -26.08
C LEU A 350 3.18 -20.30 -24.87
N GLU A 351 3.01 -21.61 -25.06
CA GLU A 351 3.09 -22.61 -23.99
C GLU A 351 4.49 -22.63 -23.39
N GLN A 352 5.52 -22.65 -24.23
CA GLN A 352 6.90 -22.59 -23.77
C GLN A 352 7.21 -21.27 -23.04
N LEU A 353 6.63 -20.15 -23.50
CA LEU A 353 6.76 -18.86 -22.81
C LEU A 353 6.07 -18.87 -21.45
N MET A 354 4.90 -19.53 -21.34
CA MET A 354 4.20 -19.72 -20.07
C MET A 354 5.07 -20.47 -19.08
N ASP A 355 5.60 -21.64 -19.47
CA ASP A 355 6.47 -22.46 -18.62
C ASP A 355 7.66 -21.65 -18.10
N ILE A 356 8.31 -20.88 -18.98
CA ILE A 356 9.43 -20.00 -18.62
C ILE A 356 9.01 -18.97 -17.56
N CYS A 357 7.85 -18.33 -17.74
CA CYS A 357 7.31 -17.33 -16.81
C CYS A 357 6.88 -17.92 -15.47
N GLU A 358 6.42 -19.17 -15.43
CA GLU A 358 6.04 -19.86 -14.19
C GLU A 358 7.25 -20.31 -13.36
N LEU A 359 8.35 -20.67 -14.02
CA LEU A 359 9.55 -21.19 -13.35
C LEU A 359 10.18 -20.20 -12.36
N ARG A 360 10.40 -18.95 -12.78
CA ARG A 360 11.06 -17.92 -11.96
C ARG A 360 10.57 -16.53 -12.31
N GLU A 361 10.46 -15.69 -11.29
CA GLU A 361 10.08 -14.29 -11.44
C GLU A 361 11.02 -13.51 -12.37
N ILE A 362 12.34 -13.73 -12.25
CA ILE A 362 13.35 -13.04 -13.08
C ILE A 362 13.15 -13.30 -14.58
N HIS A 363 12.55 -14.45 -14.95
CA HIS A 363 12.24 -14.73 -16.35
C HIS A 363 11.12 -13.83 -16.87
N ARG A 364 10.12 -13.52 -16.03
CA ARG A 364 9.03 -12.58 -16.38
C ARG A 364 9.62 -11.20 -16.66
N GLU A 365 10.53 -10.73 -15.80
CA GLU A 365 11.25 -9.47 -16.03
C GLU A 365 11.95 -9.47 -17.39
N TRP A 366 12.63 -10.56 -17.77
CA TRP A 366 13.30 -10.65 -19.07
C TRP A 366 12.33 -10.64 -20.25
N VAL A 367 11.19 -11.34 -20.16
CA VAL A 367 10.13 -11.32 -21.17
C VAL A 367 9.58 -9.90 -21.35
N ILE A 368 9.40 -9.15 -20.26
CA ILE A 368 8.97 -7.76 -20.30
C ILE A 368 10.04 -6.87 -20.96
N MET A 369 11.32 -7.05 -20.61
CA MET A 369 12.43 -6.28 -21.18
C MET A 369 12.67 -6.57 -22.67
N GLU A 370 12.43 -7.81 -23.12
CA GLU A 370 12.47 -8.20 -24.53
C GLU A 370 11.22 -7.75 -25.32
N ASP A 371 10.34 -6.95 -24.68
CA ASP A 371 9.23 -6.25 -25.32
C ASP A 371 8.23 -7.21 -25.98
N TYR A 372 7.81 -8.23 -25.23
CA TYR A 372 6.79 -9.19 -25.64
C TYR A 372 5.36 -8.65 -25.53
N ILE A 373 5.10 -7.73 -24.61
CA ILE A 373 3.74 -7.24 -24.29
C ILE A 373 3.01 -6.71 -25.55
N PRO A 374 3.60 -5.83 -26.39
CA PRO A 374 2.89 -5.35 -27.59
C PRO A 374 2.55 -6.46 -28.58
N ILE A 375 3.41 -7.47 -28.72
CA ILE A 375 3.15 -8.64 -29.59
C ILE A 375 2.00 -9.45 -29.04
N LEU A 376 2.03 -9.75 -27.73
CA LEU A 376 0.97 -10.49 -27.05
C LEU A 376 -0.39 -9.77 -27.21
N ILE A 377 -0.45 -8.46 -26.99
CA ILE A 377 -1.68 -7.68 -27.20
C ILE A 377 -2.17 -7.79 -28.65
N LYS A 378 -1.28 -7.69 -29.64
CA LYS A 378 -1.65 -7.86 -31.05
C LYS A 378 -2.22 -9.26 -31.35
N LEU A 379 -1.75 -10.30 -30.66
CA LEU A 379 -2.28 -11.66 -30.81
C LEU A 379 -3.72 -11.79 -30.28
N LEU A 380 -4.20 -10.90 -29.41
CA LEU A 380 -5.60 -10.87 -28.96
C LEU A 380 -6.59 -10.52 -30.08
N ASP A 381 -6.13 -9.91 -31.17
CA ASP A 381 -6.98 -9.59 -32.32
C ASP A 381 -7.11 -10.75 -33.32
N LEU A 382 -6.33 -11.82 -33.15
CA LEU A 382 -6.41 -13.00 -34.01
C LEU A 382 -7.72 -13.78 -33.82
N LYS A 383 -8.11 -14.53 -34.85
CA LYS A 383 -9.35 -15.34 -34.85
C LYS A 383 -9.23 -16.59 -33.98
N SER A 384 -8.03 -17.13 -33.80
CA SER A 384 -7.79 -18.35 -33.02
C SER A 384 -8.12 -18.16 -31.54
N ARG A 385 -9.03 -18.99 -31.02
CA ARG A 385 -9.47 -18.90 -29.63
C ARG A 385 -8.36 -19.33 -28.66
N ASP A 386 -7.68 -20.41 -28.99
CA ASP A 386 -6.71 -21.03 -28.09
C ASP A 386 -5.51 -20.08 -27.89
N ILE A 387 -5.08 -19.40 -28.96
CA ILE A 387 -4.07 -18.34 -28.89
C ILE A 387 -4.53 -17.22 -27.96
N ARG A 388 -5.74 -16.67 -28.14
CA ARG A 388 -6.22 -15.56 -27.29
C ARG A 388 -6.30 -15.96 -25.82
N ASN A 389 -6.80 -17.16 -25.52
CA ASN A 389 -6.86 -17.69 -24.16
C ASN A 389 -5.47 -17.73 -23.52
N LEU A 390 -4.51 -18.35 -24.20
CA LEU A 390 -3.16 -18.52 -23.69
C LEU A 390 -2.44 -17.18 -23.55
N VAL A 391 -2.64 -16.25 -24.49
CA VAL A 391 -2.12 -14.88 -24.40
C VAL A 391 -2.64 -14.15 -23.16
N LEU A 392 -3.95 -14.24 -22.87
CA LEU A 392 -4.53 -13.63 -21.66
C LEU A 392 -3.90 -14.21 -20.39
N GLU A 393 -3.65 -15.52 -20.36
CA GLU A 393 -2.98 -16.19 -19.26
C GLU A 393 -1.52 -15.73 -19.12
N VAL A 394 -0.77 -15.62 -20.23
CA VAL A 394 0.64 -15.17 -20.20
C VAL A 394 0.71 -13.73 -19.70
N LEU A 395 -0.15 -12.84 -20.21
CA LEU A 395 -0.24 -11.46 -19.75
C LEU A 395 -0.60 -11.39 -18.26
N CYS A 396 -1.46 -12.27 -17.77
CA CYS A 396 -1.83 -12.34 -16.36
C CYS A 396 -0.63 -12.75 -15.49
N VAL A 397 0.14 -13.75 -15.93
CA VAL A 397 1.37 -14.16 -15.23
C VAL A 397 2.44 -13.06 -15.25
N LEU A 398 2.59 -12.32 -16.35
CA LEU A 398 3.51 -11.19 -16.44
C LEU A 398 3.09 -10.02 -15.53
N ALA A 399 1.78 -9.76 -15.40
CA ALA A 399 1.24 -8.71 -14.54
C ALA A 399 1.30 -9.05 -13.04
N LYS A 400 1.38 -10.33 -12.70
CA LYS A 400 1.30 -10.80 -11.32
C LYS A 400 2.43 -10.22 -10.46
N ASP A 401 2.04 -9.56 -9.38
CA ASP A 401 2.94 -8.93 -8.40
C ASP A 401 3.91 -7.88 -8.99
N ASP A 402 3.67 -7.38 -10.22
CA ASP A 402 4.54 -6.40 -10.88
C ASP A 402 3.74 -5.19 -11.41
N ASN A 403 3.91 -4.02 -10.79
CA ASN A 403 3.19 -2.82 -11.19
C ASN A 403 3.72 -2.19 -12.49
N ASP A 404 5.01 -2.33 -12.82
CA ASP A 404 5.56 -1.84 -14.10
C ASP A 404 4.97 -2.65 -15.27
N ALA A 405 4.85 -3.97 -15.09
CA ALA A 405 4.20 -4.83 -16.07
C ALA A 405 2.74 -4.44 -16.31
N LYS A 406 1.98 -4.18 -15.23
CA LYS A 406 0.57 -3.75 -15.32
C LYS A 406 0.44 -2.43 -16.09
N GLU A 407 1.30 -1.47 -15.79
CA GLU A 407 1.34 -0.17 -16.49
C GLU A 407 1.67 -0.35 -17.97
N ARG A 408 2.73 -1.10 -18.30
CA ARG A 408 3.09 -1.39 -19.71
C ARG A 408 1.96 -2.06 -20.48
N ILE A 409 1.25 -3.01 -19.87
CA ILE A 409 0.10 -3.67 -20.51
C ILE A 409 -0.98 -2.63 -20.82
N ALA A 410 -1.27 -1.74 -19.87
CA ALA A 410 -2.29 -0.70 -20.04
C ALA A 410 -1.88 0.42 -21.01
N GLU A 411 -0.58 0.69 -21.15
CA GLU A 411 -0.02 1.72 -22.04
C GLU A 411 0.00 1.31 -23.52
N VAL A 412 -0.06 0.01 -23.83
CA VAL A 412 -0.13 -0.44 -25.23
C VAL A 412 -1.46 -0.01 -25.85
N ASP A 413 -1.38 0.59 -27.03
CA ASP A 413 -2.55 1.04 -27.79
C ASP A 413 -3.61 -0.07 -27.93
N SER A 414 -4.85 0.25 -27.58
CA SER A 414 -6.00 -0.67 -27.65
C SER A 414 -5.90 -1.94 -26.79
N ALA A 415 -4.96 -2.00 -25.83
CA ALA A 415 -4.76 -3.18 -25.00
C ALA A 415 -5.96 -3.47 -24.10
N LEU A 416 -6.40 -2.47 -23.32
CA LEU A 416 -7.53 -2.62 -22.41
C LEU A 416 -8.83 -2.90 -23.18
N GLU A 417 -9.04 -2.26 -24.33
CA GLU A 417 -10.16 -2.51 -25.24
C GLU A 417 -10.19 -3.97 -25.73
N SER A 418 -9.02 -4.54 -26.05
CA SER A 418 -8.91 -5.92 -26.54
C SER A 418 -9.10 -6.94 -25.43
N ILE A 419 -8.62 -6.65 -24.23
CA ILE A 419 -8.89 -7.46 -23.03
C ILE A 419 -10.38 -7.41 -22.68
N VAL A 420 -11.00 -6.23 -22.67
CA VAL A 420 -12.44 -6.06 -22.39
C VAL A 420 -13.31 -6.74 -23.45
N ARG A 421 -12.93 -6.66 -24.73
CA ARG A 421 -13.61 -7.39 -25.82
C ARG A 421 -13.61 -8.91 -25.57
N SER A 422 -12.59 -9.43 -24.88
CA SER A 422 -12.47 -10.85 -24.54
C SER A 422 -13.46 -11.29 -23.44
N LEU A 423 -13.96 -10.37 -22.60
CA LEU A 423 -15.03 -10.64 -21.63
C LEU A 423 -16.35 -11.02 -22.32
N GLY A 424 -16.64 -10.43 -23.48
CA GLY A 424 -17.85 -10.70 -24.27
C GLY A 424 -17.81 -12.01 -25.05
N ARG A 425 -16.74 -12.81 -24.93
CA ARG A 425 -16.55 -14.06 -25.68
C ARG A 425 -16.92 -15.29 -24.82
N ARG A 426 -16.50 -16.48 -25.25
CA ARG A 426 -16.89 -17.76 -24.60
C ARG A 426 -16.32 -17.91 -23.19
N ILE A 427 -16.89 -18.84 -22.43
CA ILE A 427 -16.64 -19.06 -21.00
C ILE A 427 -15.14 -19.12 -20.62
N GLY A 428 -14.33 -19.89 -21.36
CA GLY A 428 -12.90 -20.00 -21.05
C GLY A 428 -12.14 -18.68 -21.26
N GLU A 429 -12.45 -17.96 -22.33
CA GLU A 429 -11.78 -16.72 -22.69
C GLU A 429 -12.13 -15.57 -21.74
N ARG A 430 -13.42 -15.42 -21.43
CA ARG A 430 -13.87 -14.39 -20.47
C ARG A 430 -13.29 -14.61 -19.07
N LYS A 431 -13.05 -15.87 -18.68
CA LYS A 431 -12.43 -16.21 -17.39
C LYS A 431 -10.99 -15.72 -17.32
N SER A 432 -10.18 -16.01 -18.34
CA SER A 432 -8.80 -15.52 -18.40
C SER A 432 -8.75 -13.99 -18.52
N ALA A 433 -9.68 -13.39 -19.25
CA ALA A 433 -9.79 -11.93 -19.38
C ALA A 433 -10.14 -11.24 -18.05
N VAL A 434 -11.11 -11.74 -17.28
CA VAL A 434 -11.46 -11.14 -15.98
C VAL A 434 -10.36 -11.35 -14.95
N ALA A 435 -9.66 -12.49 -14.99
CA ALA A 435 -8.50 -12.72 -14.13
C ALA A 435 -7.37 -11.71 -14.42
N LEU A 436 -7.08 -11.45 -15.70
CA LEU A 436 -6.12 -10.41 -16.09
C LEU A 436 -6.57 -9.02 -15.66
N LEU A 437 -7.84 -8.66 -15.88
CA LEU A 437 -8.37 -7.36 -15.42
C LEU A 437 -8.31 -7.20 -13.91
N LEU A 438 -8.52 -8.28 -13.14
CA LEU A 438 -8.35 -8.26 -11.70
C LEU A 438 -6.90 -7.92 -11.32
N GLU A 439 -5.92 -8.60 -11.92
CA GLU A 439 -4.51 -8.30 -11.66
C GLU A 439 -4.13 -6.86 -12.05
N LEU A 440 -4.60 -6.37 -13.21
CA LEU A 440 -4.38 -5.00 -13.65
C LEU A 440 -5.04 -3.98 -12.70
N SER A 441 -6.24 -4.27 -12.20
CA SER A 441 -6.99 -3.41 -11.29
C SER A 441 -6.35 -3.27 -9.91
N ASN A 442 -5.35 -4.10 -9.57
CA ASN A 442 -4.55 -3.93 -8.35
C ASN A 442 -3.54 -2.77 -8.46
N CYS A 443 -3.38 -2.15 -9.65
CA CYS A 443 -2.53 -0.98 -9.85
C CYS A 443 -3.35 0.31 -9.95
N LYS A 444 -3.13 1.27 -9.05
CA LYS A 444 -3.90 2.53 -8.97
C LYS A 444 -3.88 3.35 -10.28
N SER A 445 -2.74 3.40 -10.97
CA SER A 445 -2.61 4.11 -12.25
C SER A 445 -3.44 3.47 -13.37
N VAL A 446 -3.66 2.16 -13.31
CA VAL A 446 -4.41 1.39 -14.32
C VAL A 446 -5.91 1.36 -14.03
N GLN A 447 -6.31 1.43 -12.75
CA GLN A 447 -7.71 1.41 -12.32
C GLN A 447 -8.58 2.45 -13.04
N GLU A 448 -8.07 3.68 -13.20
CA GLU A 448 -8.80 4.76 -13.88
C GLU A 448 -9.03 4.45 -15.36
N SER A 449 -8.01 3.90 -16.03
CA SER A 449 -8.09 3.54 -17.45
C SER A 449 -9.07 2.39 -17.70
N ILE A 450 -9.12 1.39 -16.83
CA ILE A 450 -10.07 0.26 -16.96
C ILE A 450 -11.52 0.75 -16.98
N GLY A 451 -11.89 1.66 -16.06
CA GLY A 451 -13.26 2.17 -15.96
C GLY A 451 -13.71 2.99 -17.17
N LYS A 452 -12.77 3.64 -17.86
CA LYS A 452 -13.02 4.45 -19.06
C LYS A 452 -13.29 3.61 -20.32
N VAL A 453 -12.93 2.33 -20.33
CA VAL A 453 -13.14 1.47 -21.51
C VAL A 453 -14.64 1.24 -21.73
N GLN A 454 -15.11 1.61 -22.91
CA GLN A 454 -16.52 1.48 -23.26
C GLN A 454 -17.01 0.04 -23.12
N GLY A 455 -18.13 -0.14 -22.40
CA GLY A 455 -18.76 -1.45 -22.18
C GLY A 455 -18.08 -2.33 -21.12
N CYS A 456 -16.92 -1.93 -20.58
CA CYS A 456 -16.21 -2.69 -19.55
C CYS A 456 -17.09 -2.97 -18.32
N ILE A 457 -17.66 -1.92 -17.74
CA ILE A 457 -18.50 -2.02 -16.54
C ILE A 457 -19.74 -2.89 -16.80
N LEU A 458 -20.40 -2.73 -17.96
CA LEU A 458 -21.57 -3.55 -18.32
C LEU A 458 -21.22 -5.05 -18.42
N LEU A 459 -20.09 -5.37 -19.06
CA LEU A 459 -19.63 -6.76 -19.19
C LEU A 459 -19.24 -7.36 -17.84
N LEU A 460 -18.55 -6.59 -16.99
CA LEU A 460 -18.20 -7.02 -15.63
C LEU A 460 -19.43 -7.26 -14.76
N VAL A 461 -20.42 -6.35 -14.80
CA VAL A 461 -21.68 -6.54 -14.07
C VAL A 461 -22.43 -7.77 -14.58
N THR A 462 -22.50 -7.97 -15.89
CA THR A 462 -23.10 -9.18 -16.48
C THR A 462 -22.37 -10.45 -16.02
N MET A 463 -21.03 -10.41 -15.94
CA MET A 463 -20.22 -11.53 -15.46
C MET A 463 -20.33 -11.77 -13.95
N SER A 464 -20.62 -10.74 -13.15
CA SER A 464 -20.77 -10.85 -11.70
C SER A 464 -21.92 -11.77 -11.26
N SER A 465 -22.85 -12.06 -12.18
CA SER A 465 -24.01 -12.93 -11.99
C SER A 465 -23.93 -14.25 -12.79
N CYS A 466 -22.75 -14.61 -13.31
CA CYS A 466 -22.59 -15.86 -14.06
C CYS A 466 -22.40 -17.09 -13.14
N ASP A 467 -22.65 -18.30 -13.67
CA ASP A 467 -22.59 -19.56 -12.92
C ASP A 467 -21.15 -19.95 -12.46
N ASP A 468 -20.11 -19.38 -13.08
CA ASP A 468 -18.73 -19.63 -12.65
C ASP A 468 -18.40 -18.77 -11.43
N ASN A 469 -18.43 -19.39 -10.25
CA ASN A 469 -18.18 -18.73 -8.97
C ASN A 469 -16.86 -17.94 -8.93
N LYS A 470 -15.80 -18.41 -9.61
CA LYS A 470 -14.51 -17.72 -9.61
C LYS A 470 -14.57 -16.51 -10.52
N ALA A 471 -15.04 -16.66 -11.76
CA ALA A 471 -15.17 -15.54 -12.69
C ALA A 471 -16.14 -14.45 -12.18
N ALA A 472 -17.25 -14.86 -11.56
CA ALA A 472 -18.21 -13.95 -10.94
C ALA A 472 -17.60 -13.20 -9.75
N LYS A 473 -16.79 -13.88 -8.92
CA LYS A 473 -16.04 -13.23 -7.84
C LYS A 473 -15.03 -12.23 -8.39
N ASP A 474 -14.21 -12.65 -9.36
CA ASP A 474 -13.18 -11.79 -9.95
C ASP A 474 -13.79 -10.54 -10.57
N ALA A 475 -14.95 -10.67 -11.25
CA ALA A 475 -15.69 -9.52 -11.78
C ALA A 475 -16.14 -8.55 -10.67
N ARG A 476 -16.64 -9.06 -9.53
CA ARG A 476 -17.02 -8.20 -8.38
C ARG A 476 -15.82 -7.51 -7.76
N ASP A 477 -14.69 -8.21 -7.65
CA ASP A 477 -13.46 -7.66 -7.09
C ASP A 477 -12.88 -6.57 -8.02
N VAL A 478 -12.97 -6.73 -9.35
CA VAL A 478 -12.63 -5.66 -10.32
C VAL A 478 -13.55 -4.45 -10.15
N LEU A 479 -14.87 -4.67 -10.07
CA LEU A 479 -15.85 -3.59 -9.85
C LEU A 479 -15.58 -2.85 -8.54
N GLU A 480 -15.19 -3.56 -7.48
CA GLU A 480 -14.77 -2.96 -6.21
C GLU A 480 -13.53 -2.08 -6.39
N ASN A 481 -12.49 -2.59 -7.04
CA ASN A 481 -11.24 -1.86 -7.27
C ASN A 481 -11.44 -0.58 -8.09
N ILE A 482 -12.38 -0.54 -9.03
CA ILE A 482 -12.67 0.65 -9.84
C ILE A 482 -13.78 1.55 -9.28
N SER A 483 -14.40 1.19 -8.14
CA SER A 483 -15.53 1.93 -7.52
C SER A 483 -15.12 3.23 -6.80
N PHE A 484 -13.82 3.56 -6.78
CA PHE A 484 -13.32 4.81 -6.20
C PHE A 484 -13.79 6.05 -6.99
N SER A 485 -14.10 5.90 -8.29
CA SER A 485 -14.60 6.97 -9.16
C SER A 485 -16.12 7.02 -9.15
N ASP A 486 -16.69 8.19 -8.89
CA ASP A 486 -18.14 8.40 -8.89
C ASP A 486 -18.76 8.18 -10.29
N ASP A 487 -18.03 8.48 -11.37
CA ASP A 487 -18.46 8.19 -12.75
C ASP A 487 -18.61 6.68 -12.97
N ASN A 488 -17.67 5.89 -12.45
CA ASN A 488 -17.75 4.44 -12.53
C ASN A 488 -18.93 3.91 -11.71
N VAL A 489 -19.19 4.47 -10.53
CA VAL A 489 -20.34 4.10 -9.69
C VAL A 489 -21.66 4.40 -10.41
N ILE A 490 -21.75 5.52 -11.13
CA ILE A 490 -22.93 5.85 -11.96
C ILE A 490 -23.11 4.82 -13.07
N LEU A 491 -22.05 4.48 -13.80
CA LEU A 491 -22.08 3.47 -14.86
C LEU A 491 -22.46 2.07 -14.31
N MET A 492 -21.99 1.72 -13.11
CA MET A 492 -22.38 0.48 -12.43
C MET A 492 -23.87 0.47 -12.11
N ALA A 493 -24.41 1.57 -11.58
CA ALA A 493 -25.84 1.69 -11.30
C ALA A 493 -26.67 1.59 -12.58
N GLN A 494 -26.25 2.25 -13.67
CA GLN A 494 -26.88 2.13 -14.99
C GLN A 494 -26.87 0.70 -15.54
N ALA A 495 -25.87 -0.11 -15.15
CA ALA A 495 -25.81 -1.53 -15.44
C ALA A 495 -26.56 -2.41 -14.41
N ASN A 496 -27.36 -1.82 -13.51
CA ASN A 496 -28.13 -2.46 -12.43
C ASN A 496 -27.31 -3.00 -11.25
N TYR A 497 -26.11 -2.46 -11.01
CA TYR A 497 -25.26 -2.81 -9.87
C TYR A 497 -25.24 -1.66 -8.84
N PHE A 498 -26.15 -1.71 -7.86
CA PHE A 498 -26.47 -0.55 -7.01
C PHE A 498 -25.63 -0.42 -5.72
N LYS A 499 -24.92 -1.48 -5.32
CA LYS A 499 -24.14 -1.57 -4.05
C LYS A 499 -23.38 -0.27 -3.72
N TYR A 500 -22.55 0.20 -4.65
CA TYR A 500 -21.69 1.36 -4.40
C TYR A 500 -22.44 2.69 -4.48
N LEU A 501 -23.49 2.79 -5.31
CA LEU A 501 -24.35 3.96 -5.35
C LEU A 501 -25.05 4.15 -3.99
N LEU A 502 -25.61 3.07 -3.42
CA LEU A 502 -26.27 3.10 -2.11
C LEU A 502 -25.29 3.44 -0.98
N GLN A 503 -24.06 2.91 -1.04
CA GLN A 503 -23.00 3.28 -0.10
C GLN A 503 -22.67 4.79 -0.18
N ARG A 504 -22.52 5.35 -1.39
CA ARG A 504 -22.23 6.78 -1.59
C ARG A 504 -23.42 7.67 -1.18
N LEU A 505 -24.65 7.22 -1.42
CA LEU A 505 -25.87 7.92 -1.01
C LEU A 505 -26.03 7.99 0.52
N SER A 506 -25.57 6.97 1.25
CA SER A 506 -25.66 6.93 2.71
C SER A 506 -24.51 7.71 3.38
N SER A 507 -23.25 7.47 2.98
CA SER A 507 -22.06 7.98 3.68
C SER A 507 -21.27 9.09 2.95
N GLY A 508 -21.66 9.48 1.73
CA GLY A 508 -20.95 10.50 0.94
C GLY A 508 -21.08 11.93 1.46
N SER A 509 -20.28 12.84 0.89
CA SER A 509 -20.43 14.29 1.09
C SER A 509 -21.74 14.80 0.48
N SER A 510 -22.12 16.05 0.76
CA SER A 510 -23.35 16.67 0.20
C SER A 510 -23.37 16.59 -1.33
N ASP A 511 -22.26 16.94 -1.99
CA ASP A 511 -22.13 16.91 -3.46
C ASP A 511 -22.24 15.49 -4.03
N VAL A 512 -21.60 14.52 -3.39
CA VAL A 512 -21.67 13.11 -3.80
C VAL A 512 -23.09 12.57 -3.63
N LYS A 513 -23.76 12.89 -2.52
CA LYS A 513 -25.17 12.52 -2.29
C LYS A 513 -26.09 13.15 -3.32
N LEU A 514 -25.89 14.42 -3.65
CA LEU A 514 -26.61 15.12 -4.71
C LEU A 514 -26.45 14.38 -6.04
N LEU A 515 -25.22 14.03 -6.42
CA LEU A 515 -24.92 13.32 -7.64
C LEU A 515 -25.61 11.94 -7.69
N MET A 516 -25.47 11.13 -6.64
CA MET A 516 -26.10 9.80 -6.58
C MET A 516 -27.63 9.86 -6.60
N ALA A 517 -28.23 10.78 -5.85
CA ALA A 517 -29.68 10.97 -5.83
C ALA A 517 -30.20 11.47 -7.18
N LYS A 518 -29.48 12.38 -7.83
CA LYS A 518 -29.82 12.87 -9.16
C LYS A 518 -29.80 11.73 -10.18
N THR A 519 -28.74 10.92 -10.17
CA THR A 519 -28.62 9.72 -11.00
C THR A 519 -29.83 8.80 -10.80
N LEU A 520 -30.16 8.42 -9.55
CA LEU A 520 -31.35 7.59 -9.28
C LEU A 520 -32.67 8.21 -9.77
N GLY A 521 -32.81 9.53 -9.66
CA GLY A 521 -33.99 10.25 -10.14
C GLY A 521 -34.11 10.36 -11.66
N GLU A 522 -33.02 10.11 -12.40
CA GLU A 522 -32.95 10.24 -13.86
C GLU A 522 -32.88 8.91 -14.60
N MET A 523 -32.53 7.83 -13.90
CA MET A 523 -32.42 6.49 -14.47
C MET A 523 -33.77 5.90 -14.87
N GLU A 524 -33.79 5.21 -16.01
CA GLU A 524 -34.90 4.35 -16.40
C GLU A 524 -34.81 3.01 -15.65
N LEU A 525 -35.54 2.91 -14.54
CA LEU A 525 -35.55 1.71 -13.70
C LEU A 525 -36.68 0.76 -14.10
N THR A 526 -36.38 -0.53 -14.25
CA THR A 526 -37.43 -1.55 -14.32
C THR A 526 -38.09 -1.76 -12.97
N ASP A 527 -39.28 -2.35 -12.94
CA ASP A 527 -39.97 -2.64 -11.68
C ASP A 527 -39.18 -3.61 -10.79
N HIS A 528 -38.42 -4.53 -11.38
CA HIS A 528 -37.50 -5.39 -10.63
C HIS A 528 -36.40 -4.58 -9.95
N ASN A 529 -35.76 -3.63 -10.66
CA ASN A 529 -34.72 -2.78 -10.10
C ASN A 529 -35.26 -1.88 -8.98
N LYS A 530 -36.45 -1.31 -9.16
CA LYS A 530 -37.13 -0.52 -8.13
C LYS A 530 -37.38 -1.35 -6.87
N SER A 531 -37.80 -2.61 -7.00
CA SER A 531 -37.99 -3.52 -5.86
C SER A 531 -36.65 -3.84 -5.17
N SER A 532 -35.61 -4.20 -5.94
CA SER A 532 -34.27 -4.52 -5.40
C SER A 532 -33.69 -3.36 -4.59
N LEU A 533 -33.76 -2.14 -5.13
CA LEU A 533 -33.28 -0.93 -4.44
C LEU A 533 -33.96 -0.72 -3.08
N PHE A 534 -35.25 -1.06 -2.96
CA PHE A 534 -35.99 -0.99 -1.70
C PHE A 534 -35.52 -2.05 -0.71
N GLU A 535 -35.35 -3.29 -1.17
CA GLU A 535 -34.82 -4.40 -0.37
C GLU A 535 -33.39 -4.12 0.12
N GLU A 536 -32.59 -3.38 -0.66
CA GLU A 536 -31.23 -2.95 -0.33
C GLU A 536 -31.16 -1.66 0.53
N GLY A 537 -32.30 -1.09 0.95
CA GLY A 537 -32.34 0.02 1.91
C GLY A 537 -32.15 1.43 1.33
N VAL A 538 -32.46 1.65 0.04
CA VAL A 538 -32.39 2.99 -0.58
C VAL A 538 -33.23 4.05 0.16
N LEU A 539 -34.36 3.63 0.73
CA LEU A 539 -35.35 4.53 1.32
C LEU A 539 -34.81 5.26 2.54
N ASP A 540 -34.12 4.55 3.44
CA ASP A 540 -33.58 5.14 4.67
C ASP A 540 -32.50 6.20 4.34
N SER A 541 -31.72 5.96 3.29
CA SER A 541 -30.71 6.90 2.79
C SER A 541 -31.34 8.17 2.18
N LEU A 542 -32.43 8.02 1.43
CA LEU A 542 -33.18 9.14 0.85
C LEU A 542 -33.90 9.95 1.95
N LEU A 543 -34.51 9.31 2.94
CA LEU A 543 -35.17 9.97 4.07
C LEU A 543 -34.20 10.80 4.92
N SER A 544 -33.01 10.27 5.16
CA SER A 544 -31.92 11.00 5.83
C SER A 544 -31.54 12.24 5.02
N SER A 545 -31.41 12.09 3.69
CA SER A 545 -31.09 13.19 2.78
C SER A 545 -32.19 14.28 2.72
N LEU A 546 -33.46 13.90 2.82
CA LEU A 546 -34.58 14.86 2.87
C LEU A 546 -34.61 15.67 4.18
N SER A 547 -34.26 15.03 5.29
CA SER A 547 -34.30 15.65 6.61
C SER A 547 -33.16 16.65 6.81
N HIS A 548 -31.94 16.28 6.37
CA HIS A 548 -30.71 17.01 6.69
C HIS A 548 -30.01 17.66 5.48
N GLY A 549 -30.41 17.35 4.25
CA GLY A 549 -29.74 17.85 3.05
C GLY A 549 -30.04 19.32 2.72
N GLU A 550 -29.20 19.90 1.88
CA GLU A 550 -29.43 21.21 1.26
C GLU A 550 -30.56 21.14 0.21
N VAL A 551 -31.02 22.29 -0.29
CA VAL A 551 -32.21 22.37 -1.16
C VAL A 551 -32.05 21.50 -2.41
N GLU A 552 -30.87 21.50 -3.01
CA GLU A 552 -30.50 20.73 -4.19
C GLU A 552 -30.54 19.23 -3.92
N VAL A 553 -29.97 18.79 -2.79
CA VAL A 553 -29.97 17.39 -2.34
C VAL A 553 -31.39 16.92 -2.09
N LYS A 554 -32.21 17.75 -1.43
CA LYS A 554 -33.64 17.45 -1.22
C LYS A 554 -34.39 17.31 -2.54
N GLN A 555 -34.15 18.22 -3.48
CA GLN A 555 -34.79 18.16 -4.80
C GLN A 555 -34.43 16.88 -5.56
N ALA A 556 -33.15 16.51 -5.58
CA ALA A 556 -32.69 15.26 -6.17
C ALA A 556 -33.27 14.02 -5.45
N GLY A 557 -33.31 14.06 -4.11
CA GLY A 557 -33.89 13.00 -3.30
C GLY A 557 -35.38 12.78 -3.56
N VAL A 558 -36.17 13.86 -3.67
CA VAL A 558 -37.60 13.76 -4.04
C VAL A 558 -37.74 13.22 -5.47
N LYS A 559 -36.90 13.65 -6.41
CA LYS A 559 -36.93 13.10 -7.78
C LYS A 559 -36.64 11.60 -7.80
N ALA A 560 -35.69 11.12 -6.99
CA ALA A 560 -35.42 9.69 -6.81
C ALA A 560 -36.62 8.94 -6.19
N LEU A 561 -37.24 9.50 -5.15
CA LEU A 561 -38.47 8.93 -4.58
C LEU A 561 -39.61 8.88 -5.60
N LEU A 562 -39.80 9.93 -6.40
CA LEU A 562 -40.80 9.96 -7.45
C LEU A 562 -40.59 8.80 -8.43
N ASN A 563 -39.35 8.61 -8.91
CA ASN A 563 -39.00 7.53 -9.82
C ASN A 563 -39.31 6.15 -9.21
N LEU A 564 -38.87 5.92 -7.97
CA LEU A 564 -39.08 4.66 -7.26
C LEU A 564 -40.56 4.40 -6.90
N SER A 565 -41.35 5.45 -6.63
CA SER A 565 -42.78 5.38 -6.28
C SER A 565 -43.68 5.03 -7.46
N SER A 566 -43.15 5.04 -8.68
CA SER A 566 -43.89 4.60 -9.87
C SER A 566 -44.29 3.12 -9.80
N LEU A 567 -43.58 2.31 -9.01
CA LEU A 567 -44.00 0.95 -8.64
C LEU A 567 -44.91 1.02 -7.38
N PRO A 568 -46.20 0.62 -7.46
CA PRO A 568 -47.14 0.80 -6.34
C PRO A 568 -46.69 0.17 -5.02
N ARG A 569 -46.05 -1.00 -5.05
CA ARG A 569 -45.53 -1.67 -3.85
C ARG A 569 -44.50 -0.82 -3.10
N ASN A 570 -43.62 -0.12 -3.83
CA ASN A 570 -42.66 0.79 -3.23
C ASN A 570 -43.36 2.01 -2.62
N GLY A 571 -44.37 2.56 -3.31
CA GLY A 571 -45.17 3.65 -2.77
C GLY A 571 -45.84 3.28 -1.44
N GLN A 572 -46.36 2.06 -1.32
CA GLN A 572 -46.94 1.57 -0.06
C GLN A 572 -45.89 1.48 1.05
N GLU A 573 -44.69 0.98 0.75
CA GLU A 573 -43.60 0.90 1.72
C GLU A 573 -43.10 2.29 2.16
N MET A 574 -43.01 3.25 1.23
CA MET A 574 -42.72 4.66 1.53
C MET A 574 -43.72 5.24 2.54
N ILE A 575 -45.01 4.94 2.39
CA ILE A 575 -46.06 5.40 3.31
C ILE A 575 -45.84 4.78 4.70
N ARG A 576 -45.65 3.45 4.77
CA ARG A 576 -45.42 2.74 6.04
C ARG A 576 -44.20 3.27 6.80
N LYS A 577 -43.17 3.67 6.07
CA LYS A 577 -41.92 4.25 6.61
C LYS A 577 -42.00 5.75 6.91
N GLY A 578 -43.15 6.38 6.71
CA GLY A 578 -43.40 7.76 7.13
C GLY A 578 -42.86 8.84 6.19
N VAL A 579 -42.67 8.56 4.90
CA VAL A 579 -42.20 9.53 3.89
C VAL A 579 -43.11 10.77 3.78
N MET A 580 -44.40 10.62 4.11
CA MET A 580 -45.39 11.69 3.97
C MET A 580 -45.06 12.95 4.79
N ARG A 581 -44.58 12.81 6.03
CA ARG A 581 -44.27 13.96 6.89
C ARG A 581 -43.15 14.86 6.30
N PRO A 582 -41.97 14.33 5.94
CA PRO A 582 -40.95 15.11 5.25
C PRO A 582 -41.41 15.78 3.95
N LEU A 583 -42.26 15.11 3.16
CA LEU A 583 -42.79 15.67 1.92
C LEU A 583 -43.74 16.86 2.19
N LEU A 584 -44.67 16.72 3.13
CA LEU A 584 -45.59 17.78 3.51
C LEU A 584 -44.84 19.00 4.07
N ASP A 585 -43.90 18.78 4.98
CA ASP A 585 -43.04 19.84 5.55
C ASP A 585 -42.29 20.63 4.47
N MET A 586 -41.87 19.96 3.39
CA MET A 586 -41.20 20.62 2.26
C MET A 586 -42.18 21.38 1.37
N LEU A 587 -43.39 20.86 1.19
CA LEU A 587 -44.43 21.51 0.40
C LEU A 587 -44.93 22.80 1.08
N TYR A 588 -45.04 22.80 2.41
CA TYR A 588 -45.54 23.93 3.20
C TYR A 588 -44.50 25.04 3.43
N ARG A 589 -43.20 24.78 3.22
CA ARG A 589 -42.17 25.81 3.37
C ARG A 589 -42.29 26.88 2.29
N HIS A 590 -42.56 28.12 2.70
CA HIS A 590 -42.64 29.28 1.80
C HIS A 590 -41.37 29.55 1.00
N THR A 591 -40.20 29.12 1.50
CA THR A 591 -38.90 29.28 0.84
C THR A 591 -38.58 28.17 -0.18
N ALA A 592 -39.42 27.14 -0.31
CA ALA A 592 -39.22 26.07 -1.29
C ALA A 592 -39.37 26.61 -2.73
N SER A 593 -38.48 26.17 -3.62
CA SER A 593 -38.54 26.50 -5.04
C SER A 593 -39.78 25.88 -5.70
N GLN A 594 -40.25 26.49 -6.78
CA GLN A 594 -41.41 26.01 -7.53
C GLN A 594 -41.18 24.58 -8.07
N SER A 595 -39.97 24.29 -8.57
CA SER A 595 -39.57 22.96 -9.04
C SER A 595 -39.66 21.89 -7.94
N LEU A 596 -39.25 22.23 -6.71
CA LEU A 596 -39.31 21.32 -5.58
C LEU A 596 -40.76 21.02 -5.19
N ARG A 597 -41.62 22.04 -5.14
CA ARG A 597 -43.05 21.85 -4.84
C ARG A 597 -43.75 20.98 -5.86
N GLU A 598 -43.43 21.14 -7.14
CA GLU A 598 -43.98 20.31 -8.22
C GLU A 598 -43.56 18.85 -8.08
N LEU A 599 -42.28 18.58 -7.81
CA LEU A 599 -41.77 17.22 -7.58
C LEU A 599 -42.40 16.57 -6.34
N VAL A 600 -42.53 17.33 -5.25
CA VAL A 600 -43.16 16.84 -4.01
C VAL A 600 -44.62 16.51 -4.26
N ALA A 601 -45.38 17.41 -4.88
CA ALA A 601 -46.79 17.20 -5.18
C ALA A 601 -47.00 15.97 -6.10
N ALA A 602 -46.18 15.83 -7.14
CA ALA A 602 -46.22 14.66 -8.02
C ALA A 602 -45.91 13.35 -7.27
N THR A 603 -44.96 13.38 -6.32
CA THR A 603 -44.62 12.22 -5.49
C THR A 603 -45.80 11.83 -4.60
N ILE A 604 -46.42 12.80 -3.91
CA ILE A 604 -47.63 12.59 -3.10
C ILE A 604 -48.76 11.98 -3.96
N THR A 605 -48.94 12.46 -5.20
CA THR A 605 -49.92 11.87 -6.11
C THR A 605 -49.65 10.39 -6.37
N LYS A 606 -48.40 9.98 -6.63
CA LYS A 606 -48.05 8.56 -6.81
C LYS A 606 -48.26 7.73 -5.54
N LEU A 607 -47.94 8.27 -4.38
CA LEU A 607 -48.23 7.62 -3.10
C LEU A 607 -49.74 7.44 -2.88
N ALA A 608 -50.56 8.44 -3.22
CA ALA A 608 -52.02 8.34 -3.13
C ALA A 608 -52.61 7.24 -4.03
N PHE A 609 -52.10 7.09 -5.26
CA PHE A 609 -52.49 5.97 -6.13
C PHE A 609 -52.07 4.62 -5.55
N SER A 610 -50.87 4.54 -4.97
CA SER A 610 -50.34 3.31 -4.35
C SER A 610 -51.16 2.89 -3.12
N ALA A 611 -51.55 3.86 -2.29
CA ALA A 611 -52.38 3.66 -1.10
C ALA A 611 -53.78 3.14 -1.44
N SER A 612 -54.34 3.57 -2.57
CA SER A 612 -55.69 3.18 -3.01
C SER A 612 -55.83 1.67 -3.27
N SER A 613 -54.73 0.98 -3.59
CA SER A 613 -54.71 -0.45 -3.87
C SER A 613 -54.76 -1.34 -2.62
N GLU A 614 -54.31 -0.86 -1.45
CA GLU A 614 -54.21 -1.66 -0.21
C GLU A 614 -54.97 -1.05 0.99
N ALA A 615 -55.80 -0.03 0.74
CA ALA A 615 -56.54 0.69 1.78
C ALA A 615 -55.64 1.32 2.87
N LEU A 616 -54.42 1.71 2.50
CA LEU A 616 -53.51 2.42 3.40
C LEU A 616 -54.01 3.85 3.63
N SER A 617 -53.94 4.31 4.89
CA SER A 617 -54.14 5.71 5.22
C SER A 617 -52.90 6.49 4.78
N LEU A 618 -53.09 7.47 3.89
CA LEU A 618 -52.01 8.33 3.40
C LEU A 618 -51.76 9.52 4.34
N LEU A 619 -52.84 10.03 4.94
CA LEU A 619 -52.85 11.19 5.82
C LEU A 619 -53.61 10.78 7.08
N ASP A 620 -52.90 10.71 8.21
CA ASP A 620 -53.45 10.23 9.48
C ASP A 620 -53.99 11.36 10.36
N ALA A 621 -53.54 12.60 10.16
CA ALA A 621 -54.06 13.77 10.89
C ALA A 621 -55.08 14.53 10.05
N ASP A 622 -56.18 14.92 10.69
CA ASP A 622 -57.25 15.71 10.08
C ASP A 622 -56.72 17.06 9.53
N ASP A 623 -55.72 17.65 10.20
CA ASP A 623 -55.10 18.91 9.82
C ASP A 623 -54.34 18.80 8.48
N ASP A 624 -53.71 17.66 8.19
CA ASP A 624 -52.92 17.45 6.97
C ASP A 624 -53.82 17.48 5.72
N ILE A 625 -55.06 16.99 5.82
CA ILE A 625 -56.06 17.00 4.74
C ILE A 625 -56.45 18.45 4.42
N TYR A 626 -56.71 19.25 5.45
CA TYR A 626 -57.06 20.67 5.30
C TYR A 626 -55.91 21.47 4.68
N GLU A 627 -54.71 21.35 5.26
CA GLU A 627 -53.55 22.10 4.82
C GLU A 627 -53.15 21.74 3.39
N LEU A 628 -53.12 20.45 3.03
CA LEU A 628 -52.82 20.01 1.68
C LEU A 628 -53.84 20.52 0.65
N PHE A 629 -55.14 20.54 0.99
CA PHE A 629 -56.16 21.06 0.09
C PHE A 629 -56.09 22.59 -0.07
N SER A 630 -55.75 23.32 1.01
CA SER A 630 -55.61 24.78 0.97
C SER A 630 -54.56 25.25 -0.07
N LEU A 631 -53.55 24.42 -0.32
CA LEU A 631 -52.49 24.68 -1.29
C LEU A 631 -52.97 24.66 -2.75
N VAL A 632 -54.15 24.11 -3.04
CA VAL A 632 -54.76 24.18 -4.38
C VAL A 632 -54.99 25.63 -4.79
N ASN A 633 -55.29 26.55 -3.88
CA ASN A 633 -55.52 27.95 -4.23
C ASN A 633 -54.25 28.81 -4.22
N LEU A 634 -53.13 28.27 -3.71
CA LEU A 634 -51.93 29.05 -3.37
C LEU A 634 -50.69 28.72 -4.23
N ASN A 635 -50.79 27.75 -5.15
CA ASN A 635 -49.65 27.33 -5.97
C ASN A 635 -49.97 27.35 -7.48
N GLY A 636 -48.92 27.24 -8.30
CA GLY A 636 -49.03 27.19 -9.77
C GLY A 636 -49.78 25.94 -10.29
N PRO A 637 -50.23 25.97 -11.55
CA PRO A 637 -51.18 25.00 -12.12
C PRO A 637 -50.72 23.54 -12.04
N ALA A 638 -49.41 23.27 -12.15
CA ALA A 638 -48.86 21.90 -12.05
C ALA A 638 -49.02 21.28 -10.65
N VAL A 639 -48.80 22.09 -9.60
CA VAL A 639 -48.99 21.67 -8.20
C VAL A 639 -50.47 21.46 -7.92
N GLN A 640 -51.33 22.37 -8.37
CA GLN A 640 -52.79 22.27 -8.23
C GLN A 640 -53.31 20.96 -8.83
N GLN A 641 -52.93 20.67 -10.08
CA GLN A 641 -53.31 19.45 -10.78
C GLN A 641 -52.88 18.20 -10.02
N SER A 642 -51.63 18.17 -9.52
CA SER A 642 -51.09 17.03 -8.78
C SER A 642 -51.86 16.78 -7.48
N ILE A 643 -52.13 17.83 -6.70
CA ILE A 643 -52.89 17.74 -5.44
C ILE A 643 -54.32 17.25 -5.71
N LEU A 644 -55.01 17.80 -6.72
CA LEU A 644 -56.36 17.36 -7.09
C LEU A 644 -56.38 15.89 -7.53
N GLN A 645 -55.37 15.43 -8.27
CA GLN A 645 -55.22 14.03 -8.65
C GLN A 645 -54.98 13.12 -7.44
N ALA A 646 -54.20 13.58 -6.45
CA ALA A 646 -53.99 12.85 -5.20
C ALA A 646 -55.31 12.66 -4.44
N PHE A 647 -56.11 13.73 -4.27
CA PHE A 647 -57.43 13.64 -3.65
C PHE A 647 -58.41 12.77 -4.45
N CYS A 648 -58.36 12.81 -5.77
CA CYS A 648 -59.15 11.90 -6.61
C CYS A 648 -58.80 10.42 -6.37
N ALA A 649 -57.51 10.11 -6.21
CA ALA A 649 -57.05 8.76 -5.90
C ALA A 649 -57.48 8.33 -4.48
N MET A 650 -57.35 9.22 -3.49
CA MET A 650 -57.80 8.97 -2.12
C MET A 650 -59.32 8.75 -2.03
N CYS A 651 -60.11 9.50 -2.80
CA CYS A 651 -61.57 9.35 -2.87
C CYS A 651 -62.03 8.05 -3.53
N LYS A 652 -61.12 7.28 -4.16
CA LYS A 652 -61.37 5.95 -4.72
C LYS A 652 -60.91 4.82 -3.78
N SER A 653 -60.21 5.15 -2.68
CA SER A 653 -59.80 4.15 -1.69
C SER A 653 -60.93 3.85 -0.69
N PRO A 654 -60.84 2.77 0.10
CA PRO A 654 -61.79 2.49 1.17
C PRO A 654 -61.85 3.60 2.25
N SER A 655 -60.80 4.40 2.39
CA SER A 655 -60.70 5.57 3.28
C SER A 655 -61.46 6.80 2.75
N ALA A 656 -62.07 6.70 1.57
CA ALA A 656 -62.76 7.80 0.90
C ALA A 656 -63.88 8.44 1.74
N ALA A 657 -64.54 7.68 2.63
CA ALA A 657 -65.60 8.23 3.48
C ALA A 657 -65.07 9.34 4.38
N ASN A 658 -63.93 9.13 5.05
CA ASN A 658 -63.32 10.13 5.93
C ASN A 658 -62.88 11.37 5.13
N VAL A 659 -62.17 11.15 4.03
CA VAL A 659 -61.67 12.24 3.16
C VAL A 659 -62.83 13.07 2.60
N LYS A 660 -63.91 12.44 2.12
CA LYS A 660 -65.10 13.13 1.59
C LYS A 660 -65.85 13.91 2.68
N THR A 661 -66.07 13.30 3.85
CA THR A 661 -66.73 13.99 4.97
C THR A 661 -65.96 15.22 5.41
N LYS A 662 -64.62 15.14 5.45
CA LYS A 662 -63.77 16.27 5.84
C LYS A 662 -63.74 17.36 4.78
N LEU A 663 -63.57 17.03 3.49
CA LEU A 663 -63.65 18.04 2.43
C LEU A 663 -64.99 18.80 2.43
N ALA A 664 -66.10 18.11 2.73
CA ALA A 664 -67.42 18.73 2.86
C ALA A 664 -67.58 19.62 4.11
N GLN A 665 -66.83 19.36 5.19
CA GLN A 665 -66.79 20.23 6.38
C GLN A 665 -65.97 21.51 6.14
N VAL A 666 -64.95 21.43 5.27
CA VAL A 666 -64.06 22.55 4.96
C VAL A 666 -64.70 23.52 3.97
N PHE A 667 -65.53 23.03 3.06
CA PHE A 667 -66.32 23.83 2.12
C PHE A 667 -67.79 23.44 2.19
N PRO A 668 -68.54 23.89 3.21
CA PRO A 668 -69.99 23.79 3.19
C PRO A 668 -70.49 24.62 2.00
N SER A 669 -71.27 23.95 1.15
CA SER A 669 -71.86 24.44 -0.11
C SER A 669 -72.46 25.84 -0.04
#